data_AF-A0A2N4WVR6-F1
#
_entry.id   AF-A0A2N4WVR6-F1
#
_cell.length_a   1.000
_cell.length_b   1.000
_cell.length_c   1.000
_cell.angle_alpha   90.00
_cell.angle_beta   90.00
_cell.angle_gamma   90.00
#
_symmetry.space_group_name_H-M   'P 1'
#
loop_
_entity.id
_entity.type
_entity.pdbx_description
1 polymer ?
#
loop_
_entity_poly.entity_id
_entity_poly.type
_entity_poly.pdbx_seq_one_letter_code
_entity_poly.pdbx_strand_id
1 'polypeptide(L)'
;MSKIKINKLRLLQGASTALIGTLSLGIAQAQTVEIGSVITVTGADSATGSDQSNTKSVTADVTSATNTMSAGATTNGSITLDGSTSKTGAAAVGNTDTLAVSDTDGAENATTAVITARQTNTGTSGVGGADVAVDADTTDTLVSLTVGATTGGNYTVKNVTDSATATGNTVAQTLTLGATSLTLGTANATADTAGTKDLDAVAKAVAASLQLNSLADVSATNDGSTVKLTAGAATSSALKLDATTQDATAIGSTATNGIALSGTTVGAGAAVVAQQENDASSSVDAATTASTLLTVSSLATGASAASTNNTMQSRATGATTTNSLSVSATGITLGAPDTDVAATIVSGAATVEAGYAVINDQLVAGSVSATTTADGSDAAIKMNVSGNVSGGSTVTNDANTLSARAIGATTSNSTAIAVGGTFSQAADANGGEIANVATVANVQNISDGANVKATVDTGSANSILTNVGGTVTSSAITTSSNKLQANAEGATATNSLAVSATSLTLSADTTAAANSDYNSTSSTATVDSAFSVANVQTSGDSDIEAKLLDPSVVSTTVTGAVTSSSIASNSNGLDAFATSNKATNSVSLSATTVETDAGLVNAQSSNADVLASIGYTSTTAGAAASDAGVTVVLSDDVEDSSVSVNSNVTRGSAIANSASNTLSASATTMNGDGTDVKATATGDNTGDLTATGDYSLASTQSLGADSSSNTQIAATYAIDQADDMTLSDSRLSVSGNIQFGEALGNTATNRVTLSATDAGAGINPTAALSNVQDGDTADIDATSRMNAYVNAAADGSAITLSNNANTALGVINNASNSMTVAATALDGAATVGSVTTSSDTASADYAMVNFQTADGTLDSTASSTLFNSEKADTTTAGTADSRVAFNSNSTTAEASANRVANALQVSALDNGATAALGNTQISDAAVNSTATSSVGFTMTTANTGKALSGSSVNIDGNTTTALARGNTASNTLSYAVGATYSAPTTGTAITGTSSAAGTAVVLNDQSNSGAVTALSDAATYAVVLNSGTGTAMSNSAASASNNAVNALAYGNSAVNNLTMATFGAGLPSNAVASVQSNSGAISATASNVTFNMGVTGSTTGSVMRNTGNSVTAQAVGNSSVSTIGGV
;
A
#
# COMPACT_ATOMS: atom_id res chain seq x y z
N MET A 1 -61.72 2.34 28.02
CA MET A 1 -62.50 3.23 27.12
C MET A 1 -61.52 3.78 26.10
N SER A 2 -61.66 3.71 24.77
CA SER A 2 -62.78 3.42 23.90
C SER A 2 -62.25 3.04 22.49
N LYS A 3 -62.71 1.88 21.97
CA LYS A 3 -63.01 1.50 20.56
C LYS A 3 -61.84 1.49 19.56
N ILE A 4 -61.43 0.39 18.91
CA ILE A 4 -62.08 -0.69 18.13
C ILE A 4 -63.13 -0.24 17.08
N LYS A 5 -62.76 -0.48 15.80
CA LYS A 5 -63.53 -0.96 14.61
C LYS A 5 -63.42 -0.02 13.40
N ILE A 6 -63.37 -0.43 12.12
CA ILE A 6 -63.19 -1.68 11.34
C ILE A 6 -63.04 -1.20 9.86
N ASN A 7 -62.24 -1.93 9.05
CA ASN A 7 -62.22 -2.06 7.57
C ASN A 7 -63.17 -1.23 6.68
N LYS A 8 -62.65 -0.75 5.54
CA LYS A 8 -63.16 -1.15 4.21
C LYS A 8 -62.22 -0.85 3.04
N LEU A 9 -61.91 -1.94 2.34
CA LEU A 9 -61.40 -2.06 0.98
C LEU A 9 -62.39 -1.49 -0.07
N ARG A 10 -61.84 -1.07 -1.24
CA ARG A 10 -62.44 -0.66 -2.55
C ARG A 10 -62.45 0.87 -2.77
N LEU A 11 -61.91 1.48 -3.84
CA LEU A 11 -61.74 1.04 -5.23
C LEU A 11 -60.75 2.00 -6.01
N LEU A 12 -59.71 1.42 -6.63
CA LEU A 12 -59.04 1.68 -7.93
C LEU A 12 -58.85 3.10 -8.57
N GLN A 13 -57.62 3.28 -9.09
CA GLN A 13 -57.11 4.11 -10.21
C GLN A 13 -56.49 5.49 -9.89
N GLY A 14 -55.16 5.55 -9.96
CA GLY A 14 -54.38 6.80 -10.10
C GLY A 14 -53.07 6.84 -9.31
N ALA A 15 -51.96 6.48 -9.98
CA ALA A 15 -50.55 6.80 -9.70
C ALA A 15 -49.89 6.30 -8.38
N SER A 16 -48.79 5.57 -8.59
CA SER A 16 -47.64 5.34 -7.68
C SER A 16 -47.88 4.49 -6.43
N THR A 17 -47.87 3.17 -6.59
CA THR A 17 -47.72 2.19 -5.50
C THR A 17 -46.26 1.99 -5.15
N ALA A 18 -45.81 2.54 -4.02
CA ALA A 18 -44.64 2.05 -3.30
C ALA A 18 -45.06 0.78 -2.54
N LEU A 19 -44.66 -0.39 -3.05
CA LEU A 19 -44.79 -1.66 -2.34
C LEU A 19 -43.46 -1.91 -1.61
N ILE A 20 -43.48 -1.81 -0.29
CA ILE A 20 -42.32 -2.08 0.57
C ILE A 20 -42.33 -3.59 0.88
N GLY A 21 -41.32 -4.31 0.39
CA GLY A 21 -41.10 -5.73 0.72
C GLY A 21 -40.51 -5.90 2.12
N THR A 22 -40.95 -6.93 2.85
CA THR A 22 -40.36 -7.36 4.13
C THR A 22 -39.16 -8.28 3.90
N LEU A 23 -38.16 -8.24 4.77
CA LEU A 23 -36.87 -8.91 4.62
C LEU A 23 -36.47 -9.85 5.76
N SER A 24 -35.60 -10.80 5.43
CA SER A 24 -34.95 -11.77 6.30
C SER A 24 -33.56 -11.29 6.74
N LEU A 25 -33.33 -11.26 8.05
CA LEU A 25 -32.02 -11.06 8.66
C LEU A 25 -31.74 -12.28 9.53
N GLY A 26 -30.61 -12.96 9.27
CA GLY A 26 -30.06 -14.01 10.13
C GLY A 26 -29.03 -13.37 11.05
N ILE A 27 -29.27 -13.40 12.36
CA ILE A 27 -28.29 -12.94 13.37
C ILE A 27 -28.09 -14.10 14.33
N ALA A 28 -26.87 -14.62 14.39
CA ALA A 28 -26.47 -15.63 15.35
C ALA A 28 -25.41 -15.06 16.30
N GLN A 29 -25.65 -15.25 17.59
CA GLN A 29 -24.69 -14.95 18.65
C GLN A 29 -24.71 -16.15 19.59
N ALA A 30 -23.55 -16.75 19.84
CA ALA A 30 -23.44 -17.75 20.89
C ALA A 30 -23.12 -17.06 22.22
N GLN A 31 -23.81 -17.48 23.28
CA GLN A 31 -23.43 -17.16 24.65
C GLN A 31 -23.51 -18.45 25.46
N THR A 32 -22.40 -19.19 25.51
CA THR A 32 -22.18 -20.21 26.53
C THR A 32 -21.05 -19.70 27.41
N VAL A 33 -21.38 -19.00 28.50
CA VAL A 33 -20.37 -18.53 29.45
C VAL A 33 -20.00 -19.71 30.37
N GLU A 34 -18.92 -20.42 30.05
CA GLU A 34 -18.31 -21.36 30.98
C GLU A 34 -17.19 -20.64 31.74
N ILE A 35 -17.47 -20.19 32.97
CA ILE A 35 -16.50 -19.49 33.82
C ILE A 35 -15.47 -20.51 34.34
N GLY A 36 -14.41 -20.73 33.57
CA GLY A 36 -13.18 -21.36 34.06
C GLY A 36 -12.35 -20.31 34.80
N SER A 37 -11.83 -20.64 35.99
CA SER A 37 -11.13 -19.73 36.90
C SER A 37 -9.73 -19.28 36.41
N VAL A 38 -9.65 -18.49 35.32
CA VAL A 38 -8.36 -18.15 34.66
C VAL A 38 -7.98 -16.67 34.77
N ILE A 39 -8.91 -15.73 34.95
CA ILE A 39 -8.57 -14.32 35.23
C ILE A 39 -8.27 -14.15 36.72
N THR A 40 -7.02 -13.80 37.06
CA THR A 40 -6.60 -13.50 38.43
C THR A 40 -6.30 -12.02 38.58
N VAL A 41 -7.23 -11.27 39.20
CA VAL A 41 -6.98 -9.88 39.60
C VAL A 41 -6.68 -9.83 41.09
N THR A 42 -5.53 -9.26 41.47
CA THR A 42 -5.15 -9.07 42.87
C THR A 42 -4.89 -7.59 43.15
N GLY A 43 -5.37 -7.09 44.30
CA GLY A 43 -5.05 -5.73 44.78
C GLY A 43 -5.73 -4.56 44.04
N ALA A 44 -6.81 -4.79 43.28
CA ALA A 44 -7.60 -3.74 42.63
C ALA A 44 -8.80 -3.29 43.49
N ASP A 45 -9.02 -1.98 43.62
CA ASP A 45 -10.18 -1.38 44.27
C ASP A 45 -11.45 -1.52 43.41
N SER A 46 -11.28 -1.45 42.09
CA SER A 46 -12.31 -1.67 41.09
C SER A 46 -11.80 -2.64 40.02
N ALA A 47 -12.46 -3.79 39.85
CA ALA A 47 -12.10 -4.76 38.84
C ALA A 47 -13.36 -5.20 38.09
N THR A 48 -13.30 -5.14 36.75
CA THR A 48 -14.32 -5.72 35.88
C THR A 48 -13.65 -6.66 34.91
N GLY A 49 -14.01 -7.94 34.96
CA GLY A 49 -13.43 -8.97 34.11
C GLY A 49 -14.53 -9.71 33.35
N SER A 50 -14.18 -10.17 32.15
CA SER A 50 -15.04 -11.05 31.35
C SER A 50 -14.23 -12.20 30.79
N ASP A 51 -14.79 -13.38 30.88
CA ASP A 51 -14.21 -14.60 30.35
C ASP A 51 -15.29 -15.32 29.53
N GLN A 52 -15.10 -15.34 28.21
CA GLN A 52 -16.03 -15.95 27.26
C GLN A 52 -15.32 -17.07 26.50
N SER A 53 -15.92 -18.25 26.52
CA SER A 53 -15.41 -19.42 25.83
C SER A 53 -16.51 -20.03 24.98
N ASN A 54 -16.25 -20.20 23.69
CA ASN A 54 -17.15 -20.84 22.77
C ASN A 54 -16.54 -22.15 22.26
N THR A 55 -17.25 -23.25 22.49
CA THR A 55 -16.82 -24.62 22.15
C THR A 55 -17.72 -25.27 21.10
N LYS A 56 -18.62 -24.50 20.48
CA LYS A 56 -19.55 -24.94 19.43
C LYS A 56 -19.62 -23.92 18.32
N SER A 57 -19.92 -24.37 17.10
CA SER A 57 -20.03 -23.46 15.95
C SER A 57 -21.14 -22.41 16.12
N VAL A 58 -20.88 -21.20 15.63
CA VAL A 58 -21.84 -20.10 15.54
C VAL A 58 -22.13 -19.88 14.06
N THR A 59 -23.34 -20.17 13.62
CA THR A 59 -23.70 -20.10 12.20
C THR A 59 -24.90 -19.18 12.01
N ALA A 60 -24.80 -18.24 11.08
CA ALA A 60 -25.91 -17.40 10.63
C ALA A 60 -26.13 -17.62 9.14
N ASP A 61 -27.34 -18.03 8.76
CA ASP A 61 -27.69 -18.30 7.36
C ASP A 61 -28.85 -17.42 6.89
N VAL A 62 -28.73 -16.88 5.69
CA VAL A 62 -29.84 -16.34 4.92
C VAL A 62 -29.86 -17.01 3.55
N THR A 63 -30.92 -17.75 3.26
CA THR A 63 -31.04 -18.50 2.01
C THR A 63 -32.25 -18.04 1.19
N SER A 64 -32.08 -17.96 -0.13
CA SER A 64 -33.16 -17.72 -1.10
C SER A 64 -33.97 -16.43 -0.88
N ALA A 65 -33.36 -15.38 -0.32
CA ALA A 65 -34.03 -14.10 -0.08
C ALA A 65 -34.36 -13.40 -1.42
N THR A 66 -35.64 -13.30 -1.76
CA THR A 66 -36.08 -12.79 -3.07
C THR A 66 -36.92 -11.52 -2.95
N ASN A 67 -36.46 -10.44 -3.58
CA ASN A 67 -37.24 -9.22 -3.83
C ASN A 67 -37.43 -9.03 -5.33
N THR A 68 -38.62 -9.37 -5.82
CA THR A 68 -38.96 -9.22 -7.23
C THR A 68 -40.10 -8.21 -7.40
N MET A 69 -39.95 -7.32 -8.36
CA MET A 69 -41.03 -6.49 -8.87
C MET A 69 -41.14 -6.70 -10.36
N SER A 70 -42.38 -6.79 -10.87
CA SER A 70 -42.61 -6.84 -12.30
C SER A 70 -43.73 -5.91 -12.72
N ALA A 71 -43.58 -5.34 -13.92
CA ALA A 71 -44.62 -4.58 -14.59
C ALA A 71 -44.63 -4.92 -16.08
N GLY A 72 -45.81 -4.81 -16.71
CA GLY A 72 -45.94 -4.92 -18.16
C GLY A 72 -45.37 -3.71 -18.89
N ALA A 73 -45.88 -3.43 -20.09
CA ALA A 73 -45.56 -2.18 -20.77
C ALA A 73 -46.12 -0.97 -19.98
N THR A 74 -45.35 0.12 -19.95
CA THR A 74 -45.64 1.30 -19.12
C THR A 74 -45.43 2.60 -19.91
N THR A 75 -46.29 3.58 -19.65
CA THR A 75 -46.19 4.94 -20.22
C THR A 75 -46.23 5.95 -19.09
N ASN A 76 -45.23 6.82 -19.00
CA ASN A 76 -45.02 7.81 -17.93
C ASN A 76 -45.04 7.18 -16.52
N GLY A 77 -44.65 5.90 -16.41
CA GLY A 77 -44.59 5.16 -15.15
C GLY A 77 -43.23 5.30 -14.47
N SER A 78 -43.22 5.14 -13.14
CA SER A 78 -41.96 5.06 -12.39
C SER A 78 -42.00 3.92 -11.38
N ILE A 79 -40.94 3.13 -11.32
CA ILE A 79 -40.77 2.08 -10.31
C ILE A 79 -39.38 2.23 -9.70
N THR A 80 -39.31 2.27 -8.38
CA THR A 80 -38.03 2.28 -7.67
C THR A 80 -38.03 1.14 -6.68
N LEU A 81 -37.06 0.25 -6.81
CA LEU A 81 -36.67 -0.70 -5.80
C LEU A 81 -35.49 -0.09 -5.04
N ASP A 82 -35.75 0.38 -3.83
CA ASP A 82 -34.75 1.05 -2.98
C ASP A 82 -34.43 0.14 -1.78
N GLY A 83 -33.19 -0.34 -1.71
CA GLY A 83 -32.70 -1.17 -0.60
C GLY A 83 -32.36 -0.38 0.67
N SER A 84 -32.46 0.95 0.69
CA SER A 84 -32.17 1.75 1.89
C SER A 84 -33.06 1.42 3.10
N THR A 85 -34.27 0.90 2.86
CA THR A 85 -35.18 0.43 3.92
C THR A 85 -35.07 -1.08 4.19
N SER A 86 -34.17 -1.76 3.47
CA SER A 86 -34.33 -3.16 3.11
C SER A 86 -32.99 -3.83 2.74
N LYS A 87 -32.27 -4.39 3.74
CA LYS A 87 -31.01 -5.16 3.59
C LYS A 87 -31.21 -6.67 3.71
N THR A 88 -30.49 -7.47 2.93
CA THR A 88 -30.27 -8.90 3.17
C THR A 88 -28.89 -9.11 3.78
N GLY A 89 -28.77 -10.01 4.75
CA GLY A 89 -27.46 -10.32 5.30
C GLY A 89 -27.47 -11.30 6.46
N ALA A 90 -26.35 -11.99 6.60
CA ALA A 90 -26.06 -12.91 7.69
C ALA A 90 -24.93 -12.33 8.56
N ALA A 91 -25.08 -12.41 9.88
CA ALA A 91 -24.05 -11.98 10.81
C ALA A 91 -23.83 -13.02 11.91
N ALA A 92 -22.60 -13.53 12.01
CA ALA A 92 -22.16 -14.46 13.05
C ALA A 92 -21.03 -13.83 13.87
N VAL A 93 -21.19 -13.83 15.19
CA VAL A 93 -20.16 -13.37 16.12
C VAL A 93 -19.92 -14.46 17.17
N GLY A 94 -18.68 -14.94 17.28
CA GLY A 94 -18.31 -15.99 18.23
C GLY A 94 -18.44 -15.50 19.67
N ASN A 95 -17.53 -14.62 20.08
CA ASN A 95 -17.57 -13.94 21.37
C ASN A 95 -17.61 -12.42 21.18
N THR A 96 -18.45 -11.73 21.95
CA THR A 96 -18.53 -10.26 21.94
C THR A 96 -18.63 -9.71 23.34
N ASP A 97 -17.87 -8.65 23.61
CA ASP A 97 -17.97 -7.95 24.88
C ASP A 97 -17.64 -6.46 24.77
N THR A 98 -18.23 -5.70 25.69
CA THR A 98 -17.96 -4.27 25.85
C THR A 98 -17.89 -3.95 27.34
N LEU A 99 -16.69 -3.61 27.80
CA LEU A 99 -16.41 -3.31 29.20
C LEU A 99 -16.06 -1.83 29.35
N ALA A 100 -16.69 -1.17 30.32
CA ALA A 100 -16.38 0.21 30.63
C ALA A 100 -16.37 0.44 32.13
N VAL A 101 -15.30 1.06 32.63
CA VAL A 101 -15.20 1.56 34.00
C VAL A 101 -14.90 3.04 33.90
N SER A 102 -15.70 3.86 34.59
CA SER A 102 -15.48 5.29 34.68
C SER A 102 -15.59 5.75 36.13
N ASP A 103 -14.57 6.46 36.60
CA ASP A 103 -14.53 7.10 37.90
C ASP A 103 -13.85 8.46 37.76
N THR A 104 -14.65 9.52 37.65
CA THR A 104 -14.17 10.88 37.34
C THR A 104 -14.58 11.93 38.40
N ASP A 105 -15.32 11.51 39.43
CA ASP A 105 -15.94 12.39 40.40
C ASP A 105 -15.15 12.38 41.72
N GLY A 106 -14.24 13.33 41.88
CA GLY A 106 -13.47 13.43 43.13
C GLY A 106 -12.48 14.60 43.18
N ALA A 107 -12.25 15.12 44.39
CA ALA A 107 -11.10 15.97 44.65
C ALA A 107 -9.80 15.13 44.66
N GLU A 108 -9.88 13.91 45.18
CA GLU A 108 -8.82 12.91 45.15
C GLU A 108 -9.41 11.58 44.65
N ASN A 109 -8.70 10.91 43.74
CA ASN A 109 -9.02 9.55 43.30
C ASN A 109 -7.73 8.72 43.39
N ALA A 110 -7.76 7.67 44.21
CA ALA A 110 -6.67 6.71 44.37
C ALA A 110 -7.10 5.30 43.95
N THR A 111 -8.23 5.19 43.24
CA THR A 111 -8.83 3.93 42.80
C THR A 111 -7.84 3.20 41.90
N THR A 112 -7.44 1.99 42.31
CA THR A 112 -6.78 1.06 41.40
C THR A 112 -7.85 0.33 40.58
N ALA A 113 -7.74 0.38 39.25
CA ALA A 113 -8.77 -0.11 38.35
C ALA A 113 -8.22 -1.09 37.31
N VAL A 114 -8.87 -2.24 37.17
CA VAL A 114 -8.50 -3.27 36.19
C VAL A 114 -9.73 -3.62 35.34
N ILE A 115 -9.59 -3.55 34.02
CA ILE A 115 -10.53 -4.10 33.06
C ILE A 115 -9.81 -5.20 32.27
N THR A 116 -10.36 -6.40 32.27
CA THR A 116 -9.76 -7.55 31.59
C THR A 116 -10.80 -8.32 30.79
N ALA A 117 -10.46 -8.74 29.58
CA ALA A 117 -11.31 -9.62 28.78
C ALA A 117 -10.51 -10.78 28.21
N ARG A 118 -10.98 -12.00 28.44
CA ARG A 118 -10.51 -13.20 27.76
C ARG A 118 -11.62 -13.76 26.90
N GLN A 119 -11.36 -13.92 25.60
CA GLN A 119 -12.30 -14.52 24.66
C GLN A 119 -11.62 -15.66 23.92
N THR A 120 -12.31 -16.79 23.82
CA THR A 120 -11.72 -17.99 23.24
C THR A 120 -12.75 -18.73 22.41
N ASN A 121 -12.46 -18.99 21.15
CA ASN A 121 -13.15 -20.00 20.33
C ASN A 121 -12.24 -21.24 20.29
N THR A 122 -12.73 -22.40 20.72
CA THR A 122 -11.90 -23.61 20.79
C THR A 122 -12.64 -24.88 20.38
N GLY A 123 -12.11 -25.57 19.37
CA GLY A 123 -12.54 -26.90 18.98
C GLY A 123 -11.99 -28.02 19.88
N THR A 124 -12.67 -29.18 19.91
CA THR A 124 -12.16 -30.36 20.63
C THR A 124 -11.29 -31.22 19.71
N SER A 125 -10.01 -31.39 20.04
CA SER A 125 -9.12 -32.28 19.27
C SER A 125 -9.56 -33.75 19.39
N GLY A 126 -9.95 -34.36 18.26
CA GLY A 126 -10.26 -35.79 18.15
C GLY A 126 -10.78 -36.15 16.77
N VAL A 127 -10.28 -37.26 16.20
CA VAL A 127 -10.76 -37.83 14.92
C VAL A 127 -12.28 -38.00 14.93
N GLY A 128 -12.99 -37.05 14.32
CA GLY A 128 -14.45 -37.01 14.20
C GLY A 128 -15.18 -35.95 15.04
N GLY A 129 -14.49 -35.05 15.75
CA GLY A 129 -15.08 -33.81 16.25
C GLY A 129 -15.15 -32.77 15.12
N ALA A 130 -16.30 -32.12 14.94
CA ALA A 130 -16.41 -31.02 13.97
C ALA A 130 -15.63 -29.80 14.50
N ASP A 131 -14.85 -29.15 13.64
CA ASP A 131 -14.17 -27.89 13.95
C ASP A 131 -15.20 -26.82 14.39
N VAL A 132 -14.83 -25.97 15.34
CA VAL A 132 -15.72 -24.91 15.85
C VAL A 132 -15.65 -23.73 14.90
N ALA A 133 -16.62 -23.59 14.01
CA ALA A 133 -16.63 -22.49 13.04
C ALA A 133 -17.47 -21.29 13.51
N VAL A 134 -17.02 -20.07 13.21
CA VAL A 134 -17.87 -18.88 13.20
C VAL A 134 -18.16 -18.53 11.76
N ASP A 135 -19.38 -18.82 11.31
CA ASP A 135 -19.74 -18.87 9.90
C ASP A 135 -20.97 -18.01 9.60
N ALA A 136 -20.89 -17.19 8.55
CA ALA A 136 -21.98 -16.36 8.09
C ALA A 136 -22.19 -16.57 6.59
N ASP A 137 -23.35 -17.11 6.23
CA ASP A 137 -23.68 -17.44 4.85
C ASP A 137 -24.91 -16.68 4.35
N THR A 138 -24.74 -16.04 3.21
CA THR A 138 -25.83 -15.52 2.38
C THR A 138 -25.82 -16.27 1.06
N THR A 139 -26.91 -16.99 0.75
CA THR A 139 -26.99 -17.82 -0.45
C THR A 139 -28.24 -17.54 -1.29
N ASP A 140 -28.07 -17.56 -2.62
CA ASP A 140 -29.14 -17.47 -3.61
C ASP A 140 -30.07 -16.25 -3.44
N THR A 141 -29.50 -15.09 -3.08
CA THR A 141 -30.30 -13.87 -2.94
C THR A 141 -30.62 -13.28 -4.32
N LEU A 142 -31.87 -12.84 -4.52
CA LEU A 142 -32.31 -12.28 -5.79
C LEU A 142 -33.05 -10.96 -5.57
N VAL A 143 -32.48 -9.89 -6.09
CA VAL A 143 -33.15 -8.59 -6.20
C VAL A 143 -33.38 -8.30 -7.68
N SER A 144 -34.64 -8.24 -8.11
CA SER A 144 -34.97 -8.10 -9.52
C SER A 144 -36.13 -7.14 -9.79
N LEU A 145 -35.91 -6.23 -10.74
CA LEU A 145 -36.97 -5.45 -11.36
C LEU A 145 -37.09 -5.84 -12.84
N THR A 146 -38.27 -6.31 -13.25
CA THR A 146 -38.58 -6.65 -14.65
C THR A 146 -39.69 -5.77 -15.18
N VAL A 147 -39.43 -5.01 -16.25
CA VAL A 147 -40.43 -4.14 -16.88
C VAL A 147 -40.56 -4.45 -18.37
N GLY A 148 -41.77 -4.30 -18.91
CA GLY A 148 -42.00 -4.42 -20.34
C GLY A 148 -41.42 -3.25 -21.14
N ALA A 149 -41.99 -2.95 -22.30
CA ALA A 149 -41.60 -1.74 -23.04
C ALA A 149 -41.97 -0.47 -22.24
N THR A 150 -41.10 0.54 -22.26
CA THR A 150 -41.25 1.75 -21.45
C THR A 150 -41.24 3.01 -22.31
N THR A 151 -42.10 3.99 -21.98
CA THR A 151 -42.12 5.31 -22.63
C THR A 151 -42.26 6.41 -21.59
N GLY A 152 -41.32 7.36 -21.52
CA GLY A 152 -41.38 8.53 -20.62
C GLY A 152 -41.25 8.23 -19.12
N GLY A 153 -40.66 7.09 -18.72
CA GLY A 153 -40.67 6.62 -17.33
C GLY A 153 -39.29 6.46 -16.67
N ASN A 154 -39.26 6.25 -15.35
CA ASN A 154 -38.03 6.05 -14.56
C ASN A 154 -38.07 4.73 -13.77
N TYR A 155 -37.11 3.84 -14.01
CA TYR A 155 -37.05 2.53 -13.37
C TYR A 155 -35.68 2.36 -12.74
N THR A 156 -35.66 2.13 -11.43
CA THR A 156 -34.41 2.15 -10.66
C THR A 156 -34.36 1.03 -9.66
N VAL A 157 -33.24 0.31 -9.63
CA VAL A 157 -32.80 -0.53 -8.52
C VAL A 157 -31.64 0.19 -7.87
N LYS A 158 -31.75 0.53 -6.58
CA LYS A 158 -30.67 1.26 -5.90
C LYS A 158 -30.50 0.93 -4.43
N ASN A 159 -29.32 1.23 -3.89
CA ASN A 159 -28.99 1.07 -2.46
C ASN A 159 -29.23 -0.36 -1.95
N VAL A 160 -29.02 -1.37 -2.79
CA VAL A 160 -29.20 -2.77 -2.41
C VAL A 160 -27.94 -3.23 -1.69
N THR A 161 -28.09 -3.80 -0.50
CA THR A 161 -26.98 -4.41 0.24
C THR A 161 -27.32 -5.86 0.52
N ASP A 162 -26.41 -6.74 0.12
CA ASP A 162 -26.38 -8.14 0.46
C ASP A 162 -25.01 -8.49 1.04
N SER A 163 -24.97 -8.91 2.30
CA SER A 163 -23.70 -9.04 3.02
C SER A 163 -23.66 -10.22 3.98
N ALA A 164 -22.57 -10.96 3.96
CA ALA A 164 -22.20 -11.93 4.98
C ALA A 164 -21.09 -11.35 5.88
N THR A 165 -21.24 -11.44 7.20
CA THR A 165 -20.23 -10.96 8.14
C THR A 165 -19.99 -11.97 9.26
N ALA A 166 -18.76 -12.47 9.37
CA ALA A 166 -18.33 -13.33 10.47
C ALA A 166 -17.21 -12.68 11.27
N THR A 167 -17.30 -12.76 12.60
CA THR A 167 -16.25 -12.26 13.48
C THR A 167 -16.03 -13.23 14.64
N GLY A 168 -14.82 -13.79 14.76
CA GLY A 168 -14.49 -14.78 15.79
C GLY A 168 -14.62 -14.20 17.19
N ASN A 169 -13.72 -13.29 17.58
CA ASN A 169 -13.77 -12.61 18.88
C ASN A 169 -13.83 -11.09 18.71
N THR A 170 -14.63 -10.39 19.51
CA THR A 170 -14.74 -8.93 19.53
C THR A 170 -14.75 -8.39 20.95
N VAL A 171 -13.82 -7.51 21.29
CA VAL A 171 -13.82 -6.82 22.58
C VAL A 171 -13.60 -5.32 22.41
N ALA A 172 -14.37 -4.53 23.16
CA ALA A 172 -14.11 -3.10 23.36
C ALA A 172 -14.00 -2.80 24.86
N GLN A 173 -12.88 -2.23 25.30
CA GLN A 173 -12.60 -1.87 26.68
C GLN A 173 -12.31 -0.37 26.80
N THR A 174 -12.93 0.28 27.78
CA THR A 174 -12.66 1.70 28.08
C THR A 174 -12.58 1.92 29.58
N LEU A 175 -11.39 2.26 30.07
CA LEU A 175 -11.14 2.68 31.44
C LEU A 175 -10.92 4.19 31.47
N THR A 176 -11.77 4.92 32.20
CA THR A 176 -11.64 6.38 32.36
C THR A 176 -11.52 6.73 33.84
N LEU A 177 -10.36 7.23 34.25
CA LEU A 177 -10.11 7.68 35.61
C LEU A 177 -9.84 9.18 35.63
N GLY A 178 -10.44 9.88 36.59
CA GLY A 178 -10.22 11.30 36.75
C GLY A 178 -10.49 11.80 38.17
N ALA A 179 -9.80 12.89 38.52
CA ALA A 179 -10.04 13.68 39.72
C ALA A 179 -9.22 14.98 39.65
N THR A 180 -9.39 15.88 40.63
CA THR A 180 -8.42 16.98 40.77
C THR A 180 -7.01 16.44 41.04
N SER A 181 -6.85 15.47 41.95
CA SER A 181 -5.62 14.68 42.12
C SER A 181 -5.90 13.20 41.88
N LEU A 182 -5.36 12.64 40.80
CA LEU A 182 -5.42 11.21 40.48
C LEU A 182 -4.12 10.53 40.94
N THR A 183 -4.18 9.86 42.08
CA THR A 183 -3.03 9.29 42.79
C THR A 183 -2.90 7.79 42.49
N LEU A 184 -2.57 7.43 41.25
CA LEU A 184 -2.29 6.03 40.89
C LEU A 184 -1.02 5.52 41.58
N GLY A 185 -0.03 6.39 41.78
CA GLY A 185 1.25 6.08 42.40
C GLY A 185 2.40 6.72 41.63
N THR A 186 3.62 6.26 41.92
CA THR A 186 4.86 6.72 41.26
C THR A 186 5.68 5.57 40.66
N ALA A 187 5.25 4.32 40.84
CA ALA A 187 5.93 3.16 40.28
C ALA A 187 5.54 2.95 38.81
N ASN A 188 6.43 2.32 38.07
CA ASN A 188 6.20 1.88 36.71
C ASN A 188 5.14 0.77 36.64
N ALA A 189 4.56 0.60 35.46
CA ALA A 189 3.76 -0.55 35.10
C ALA A 189 4.63 -1.55 34.36
N THR A 190 4.54 -2.81 34.78
CA THR A 190 5.12 -3.94 34.07
C THR A 190 4.03 -4.57 33.20
N ALA A 191 4.30 -4.76 31.92
CA ALA A 191 3.43 -5.51 31.01
C ALA A 191 4.25 -6.58 30.28
N ASP A 192 3.70 -7.79 30.17
CA ASP A 192 4.37 -8.94 29.57
C ASP A 192 3.39 -9.77 28.75
N THR A 193 3.78 -10.08 27.52
CA THR A 193 3.13 -11.08 26.65
C THR A 193 4.04 -12.31 26.61
N ALA A 194 4.12 -13.05 27.71
CA ALA A 194 4.97 -14.24 27.81
C ALA A 194 4.47 -15.31 26.82
N GLY A 195 5.26 -15.58 25.77
CA GLY A 195 5.05 -16.57 24.69
C GLY A 195 3.75 -17.39 24.71
N THR A 196 2.87 -17.12 23.73
CA THR A 196 1.59 -17.80 23.42
C THR A 196 0.80 -18.31 24.63
N LYS A 197 -0.23 -17.55 25.02
CA LYS A 197 -1.40 -17.89 25.88
C LYS A 197 -1.44 -17.31 27.29
N ASP A 198 -0.45 -16.53 27.72
CA ASP A 198 -0.48 -15.82 29.00
C ASP A 198 -0.21 -14.32 28.83
N LEU A 199 -0.94 -13.52 29.61
CA LEU A 199 -0.85 -12.06 29.65
C LEU A 199 -0.63 -11.64 31.10
N ASP A 200 0.47 -10.95 31.39
CA ASP A 200 0.74 -10.41 32.73
C ASP A 200 0.82 -8.88 32.68
N ALA A 201 0.24 -8.23 33.68
CA ALA A 201 0.23 -6.79 33.80
C ALA A 201 0.14 -6.39 35.27
N VAL A 202 1.18 -5.72 35.76
CA VAL A 202 1.25 -5.16 37.11
C VAL A 202 1.17 -3.65 37.00
N ALA A 203 -0.01 -3.10 37.23
CA ALA A 203 -0.22 -1.66 37.23
C ALA A 203 -1.38 -1.25 38.13
N LYS A 204 -1.60 0.05 38.25
CA LYS A 204 -2.68 0.66 39.04
C LYS A 204 -3.91 0.92 38.17
N ALA A 205 -3.72 1.15 36.88
CA ALA A 205 -4.76 1.18 35.85
C ALA A 205 -4.41 0.16 34.75
N VAL A 206 -5.18 -0.89 34.57
CA VAL A 206 -4.91 -1.94 33.56
C VAL A 206 -6.11 -2.11 32.63
N ALA A 207 -5.85 -2.16 31.33
CA ALA A 207 -6.78 -2.64 30.31
C ALA A 207 -6.12 -3.79 29.54
N ALA A 208 -6.60 -5.01 29.73
CA ALA A 208 -5.96 -6.22 29.22
C ALA A 208 -6.93 -7.06 28.36
N SER A 209 -6.54 -7.48 27.17
CA SER A 209 -7.36 -8.34 26.31
C SER A 209 -6.56 -9.53 25.76
N LEU A 210 -7.11 -10.73 25.91
CA LEU A 210 -6.59 -11.97 25.30
C LEU A 210 -7.68 -12.58 24.43
N GLN A 211 -7.43 -12.71 23.12
CA GLN A 211 -8.37 -13.31 22.17
C GLN A 211 -7.73 -14.48 21.43
N LEU A 212 -8.33 -15.66 21.52
CA LEU A 212 -7.79 -16.89 20.95
C LEU A 212 -8.81 -17.54 20.01
N ASN A 213 -8.39 -17.91 18.81
CA ASN A 213 -9.06 -18.87 17.95
C ASN A 213 -8.16 -20.10 17.81
N SER A 214 -8.64 -21.25 18.30
CA SER A 214 -7.89 -22.50 18.25
C SER A 214 -8.75 -23.64 17.73
N LEU A 215 -8.33 -24.29 16.64
CA LEU A 215 -9.17 -25.23 15.88
C LEU A 215 -10.55 -24.61 15.57
N ALA A 216 -10.55 -23.33 15.17
CA ALA A 216 -11.75 -22.53 15.02
C ALA A 216 -11.69 -21.55 13.84
N ASP A 217 -12.18 -22.00 12.69
CA ASP A 217 -12.25 -21.18 11.47
C ASP A 217 -13.28 -20.05 11.58
N VAL A 218 -13.00 -18.94 10.90
CA VAL A 218 -13.95 -17.83 10.73
C VAL A 218 -14.21 -17.62 9.24
N SER A 219 -15.45 -17.84 8.82
CA SER A 219 -15.85 -17.85 7.41
C SER A 219 -17.02 -16.91 7.16
N ALA A 220 -16.96 -16.13 6.08
CA ALA A 220 -18.09 -15.37 5.57
C ALA A 220 -18.27 -15.61 4.08
N THR A 221 -19.45 -16.07 3.68
CA THR A 221 -19.75 -16.40 2.28
C THR A 221 -20.99 -15.66 1.77
N ASN A 222 -20.86 -14.97 0.65
CA ASN A 222 -21.97 -14.48 -0.15
C ASN A 222 -21.97 -15.19 -1.50
N ASP A 223 -22.82 -16.20 -1.68
CA ASP A 223 -22.84 -17.07 -2.87
C ASP A 223 -24.17 -16.98 -3.63
N GLY A 224 -24.09 -16.92 -4.96
CA GLY A 224 -25.26 -16.84 -5.84
C GLY A 224 -26.09 -15.55 -5.71
N SER A 225 -25.52 -14.46 -5.19
CA SER A 225 -26.23 -13.19 -5.06
C SER A 225 -26.39 -12.51 -6.40
N THR A 226 -27.64 -12.19 -6.77
CA THR A 226 -27.97 -11.57 -8.06
C THR A 226 -28.80 -10.29 -7.88
N VAL A 227 -28.27 -9.15 -8.34
CA VAL A 227 -29.03 -7.90 -8.46
C VAL A 227 -29.25 -7.57 -9.93
N LYS A 228 -30.51 -7.47 -10.37
CA LYS A 228 -30.81 -7.25 -11.79
C LYS A 228 -31.97 -6.32 -12.10
N LEU A 229 -31.83 -5.62 -13.23
CA LEU A 229 -32.88 -4.85 -13.88
C LEU A 229 -33.04 -5.35 -15.31
N THR A 230 -34.24 -5.77 -15.69
CA THR A 230 -34.56 -6.21 -17.06
C THR A 230 -35.69 -5.36 -17.62
N ALA A 231 -35.49 -4.83 -18.83
CA ALA A 231 -36.46 -3.97 -19.50
C ALA A 231 -36.70 -4.37 -20.97
N GLY A 232 -37.92 -4.14 -21.45
CA GLY A 232 -38.23 -4.16 -22.88
C GLY A 232 -37.58 -3.01 -23.64
N ALA A 233 -38.12 -2.65 -24.80
CA ALA A 233 -37.70 -1.46 -25.54
C ALA A 233 -38.01 -0.19 -24.73
N ALA A 234 -37.06 0.74 -24.62
CA ALA A 234 -37.24 1.99 -23.88
C ALA A 234 -37.19 3.19 -24.83
N THR A 235 -38.12 4.14 -24.64
CA THR A 235 -38.14 5.43 -25.35
C THR A 235 -38.29 6.54 -24.31
N SER A 236 -37.40 7.53 -24.33
CA SER A 236 -37.41 8.66 -23.39
C SER A 236 -37.55 8.23 -21.91
N SER A 237 -37.00 7.06 -21.55
CA SER A 237 -37.11 6.46 -20.22
C SER A 237 -35.73 6.24 -19.64
N ALA A 238 -35.60 6.34 -18.31
CA ALA A 238 -34.35 6.08 -17.60
C ALA A 238 -34.41 4.74 -16.84
N LEU A 239 -33.43 3.89 -17.09
CA LEU A 239 -33.24 2.58 -16.47
C LEU A 239 -31.94 2.66 -15.66
N LYS A 240 -31.98 2.45 -14.34
CA LYS A 240 -30.81 2.62 -13.47
C LYS A 240 -30.64 1.46 -12.49
N LEU A 241 -29.44 0.91 -12.43
CA LEU A 241 -28.95 0.02 -11.38
C LEU A 241 -27.79 0.76 -10.70
N ASP A 242 -27.94 1.10 -9.42
CA ASP A 242 -27.04 2.05 -8.77
C ASP A 242 -26.77 1.79 -7.30
N ALA A 243 -25.52 1.90 -6.88
CA ALA A 243 -25.14 1.75 -5.48
C ALA A 243 -25.61 0.41 -4.89
N THR A 244 -25.34 -0.70 -5.60
CA THR A 244 -25.49 -2.04 -5.04
C THR A 244 -24.20 -2.46 -4.34
N THR A 245 -24.31 -3.28 -3.30
CA THR A 245 -23.17 -3.83 -2.56
C THR A 245 -23.45 -5.30 -2.28
N GLN A 246 -22.59 -6.16 -2.81
CA GLN A 246 -22.56 -7.60 -2.58
C GLN A 246 -21.22 -7.90 -1.90
N ASP A 247 -21.27 -8.35 -0.65
CA ASP A 247 -20.11 -8.32 0.27
C ASP A 247 -20.00 -9.58 1.14
N ALA A 248 -18.76 -9.98 1.43
CA ALA A 248 -18.43 -10.94 2.46
C ALA A 248 -17.25 -10.42 3.30
N THR A 249 -17.40 -10.41 4.62
CA THR A 249 -16.39 -9.91 5.55
C THR A 249 -16.14 -10.92 6.69
N ALA A 250 -14.91 -11.42 6.80
CA ALA A 250 -14.46 -12.30 7.88
C ALA A 250 -13.35 -11.66 8.71
N ILE A 251 -13.47 -11.70 10.04
CA ILE A 251 -12.49 -11.15 10.98
C ILE A 251 -12.20 -12.19 12.05
N GLY A 252 -10.96 -12.68 12.16
CA GLY A 252 -10.60 -13.68 13.18
C GLY A 252 -10.80 -13.14 14.60
N SER A 253 -10.11 -12.06 14.95
CA SER A 253 -10.29 -11.35 16.23
C SER A 253 -10.14 -9.84 16.10
N THR A 254 -10.93 -9.08 16.86
CA THR A 254 -10.84 -7.62 16.97
C THR A 254 -10.86 -7.15 18.43
N ALA A 255 -9.89 -6.32 18.81
CA ALA A 255 -9.81 -5.71 20.13
C ALA A 255 -9.62 -4.20 20.06
N THR A 256 -10.38 -3.46 20.85
CA THR A 256 -10.15 -2.03 21.11
C THR A 256 -9.97 -1.83 22.60
N ASN A 257 -8.80 -1.37 23.04
CA ASN A 257 -8.49 -1.14 24.44
C ASN A 257 -8.13 0.33 24.67
N GLY A 258 -8.80 0.98 25.61
CA GLY A 258 -8.59 2.39 25.90
C GLY A 258 -8.44 2.68 27.39
N ILE A 259 -7.42 3.45 27.75
CA ILE A 259 -7.28 4.10 29.05
C ILE A 259 -7.24 5.62 28.86
N ALA A 260 -8.06 6.34 29.62
CA ALA A 260 -8.05 7.79 29.68
C ALA A 260 -7.90 8.25 31.14
N LEU A 261 -6.83 9.00 31.41
CA LEU A 261 -6.49 9.54 32.72
C LEU A 261 -6.55 11.06 32.70
N SER A 262 -7.19 11.68 33.69
CA SER A 262 -7.31 13.14 33.74
C SER A 262 -7.22 13.73 35.15
N GLY A 263 -6.61 14.92 35.26
CA GLY A 263 -6.62 15.68 36.50
C GLY A 263 -5.73 16.91 36.52
N THR A 264 -5.58 17.56 37.67
CA THR A 264 -4.52 18.58 37.85
C THR A 264 -3.18 17.91 38.10
N THR A 265 -3.16 16.86 38.92
CA THR A 265 -2.04 15.94 39.11
C THR A 265 -2.45 14.53 38.73
N VAL A 266 -1.61 13.83 37.96
CA VAL A 266 -1.84 12.43 37.58
C VAL A 266 -0.58 11.62 37.90
N GLY A 267 -0.75 10.51 38.63
CA GLY A 267 0.31 9.54 38.93
C GLY A 267 0.54 8.55 37.79
N ALA A 268 1.58 7.73 37.94
CA ALA A 268 1.97 6.68 36.98
C ALA A 268 1.46 5.28 37.36
N GLY A 269 1.69 4.32 36.46
CA GLY A 269 1.32 2.93 36.62
C GLY A 269 0.06 2.58 35.83
N ALA A 270 0.06 2.89 34.53
CA ALA A 270 -1.01 2.48 33.61
C ALA A 270 -0.50 1.58 32.49
N ALA A 271 -1.20 0.48 32.22
CA ALA A 271 -0.84 -0.48 31.18
C ALA A 271 -2.03 -0.86 30.29
N VAL A 272 -1.84 -0.81 28.98
CA VAL A 272 -2.72 -1.44 28.00
C VAL A 272 -1.97 -2.64 27.41
N VAL A 273 -2.55 -3.83 27.52
CA VAL A 273 -1.90 -5.06 27.05
C VAL A 273 -2.88 -5.87 26.20
N ALA A 274 -2.51 -6.19 24.96
CA ALA A 274 -3.36 -6.92 24.05
C ALA A 274 -2.62 -8.07 23.39
N GLN A 275 -3.21 -9.25 23.42
CA GLN A 275 -2.70 -10.42 22.71
C GLN A 275 -3.82 -11.08 21.88
N GLN A 276 -3.52 -11.40 20.62
CA GLN A 276 -4.42 -12.15 19.74
C GLN A 276 -3.69 -13.32 19.08
N GLU A 277 -4.32 -14.48 19.03
CA GLU A 277 -3.79 -15.68 18.36
C GLU A 277 -4.86 -16.33 17.48
N ASN A 278 -4.51 -16.59 16.22
CA ASN A 278 -5.18 -17.57 15.37
C ASN A 278 -4.20 -18.70 15.10
N ASP A 279 -4.50 -19.90 15.61
CA ASP A 279 -3.60 -21.04 15.43
C ASP A 279 -3.56 -21.56 13.99
N ALA A 280 -2.64 -22.48 13.70
CA ALA A 280 -2.42 -23.03 12.36
C ALA A 280 -3.62 -23.81 11.79
N SER A 281 -4.65 -24.09 12.60
CA SER A 281 -5.87 -24.79 12.21
C SER A 281 -7.12 -23.90 12.34
N SER A 282 -6.93 -22.57 12.33
CA SER A 282 -7.99 -21.57 12.39
C SER A 282 -7.82 -20.58 11.24
N SER A 283 -8.42 -20.87 10.08
CA SER A 283 -8.38 -19.98 8.92
C SER A 283 -9.37 -18.81 9.06
N VAL A 284 -9.13 -17.75 8.29
CA VAL A 284 -10.07 -16.63 8.15
C VAL A 284 -10.37 -16.40 6.67
N ASP A 285 -11.57 -16.76 6.25
CA ASP A 285 -11.95 -16.82 4.84
C ASP A 285 -13.17 -15.95 4.53
N ALA A 286 -13.07 -15.14 3.48
CA ALA A 286 -14.18 -14.33 2.97
C ALA A 286 -14.37 -14.56 1.46
N ALA A 287 -15.57 -14.98 1.04
CA ALA A 287 -15.86 -15.29 -0.35
C ALA A 287 -17.15 -14.61 -0.83
N THR A 288 -17.08 -13.95 -1.99
CA THR A 288 -18.24 -13.35 -2.67
C THR A 288 -18.31 -13.86 -4.09
N THR A 289 -19.36 -14.62 -4.40
CA THR A 289 -19.73 -15.07 -5.75
C THR A 289 -21.06 -14.43 -6.11
N ALA A 290 -21.05 -13.48 -7.04
CA ALA A 290 -22.22 -12.64 -7.27
C ALA A 290 -22.33 -12.12 -8.71
N SER A 291 -23.49 -11.55 -9.05
CA SER A 291 -23.72 -10.88 -10.33
C SER A 291 -24.60 -9.63 -10.22
N THR A 292 -24.25 -8.61 -11.01
CA THR A 292 -25.04 -7.38 -11.18
C THR A 292 -25.35 -7.16 -12.66
N LEU A 293 -26.64 -7.20 -13.03
CA LEU A 293 -27.07 -7.29 -14.43
C LEU A 293 -28.12 -6.23 -14.81
N LEU A 294 -27.84 -5.43 -15.85
CA LEU A 294 -28.83 -4.56 -16.50
C LEU A 294 -29.02 -5.00 -17.95
N THR A 295 -30.19 -5.57 -18.26
CA THR A 295 -30.55 -6.01 -19.62
C THR A 295 -31.71 -5.19 -20.20
N VAL A 296 -31.54 -4.69 -21.42
CA VAL A 296 -32.53 -3.87 -22.13
C VAL A 296 -32.70 -4.38 -23.56
N SER A 297 -33.92 -4.40 -24.08
CA SER A 297 -34.14 -4.87 -25.47
C SER A 297 -33.61 -3.89 -26.50
N SER A 298 -33.88 -2.58 -26.35
CA SER A 298 -33.36 -1.51 -27.21
C SER A 298 -33.59 -0.14 -26.56
N LEU A 299 -32.80 0.86 -26.97
CA LEU A 299 -32.93 2.26 -26.54
C LEU A 299 -33.26 3.14 -27.75
N ALA A 300 -34.43 3.76 -27.73
CA ALA A 300 -34.87 4.74 -28.72
C ALA A 300 -34.87 6.16 -28.11
N THR A 301 -35.23 7.16 -28.91
CA THR A 301 -35.02 8.60 -28.66
C THR A 301 -35.08 9.03 -27.18
N GLY A 302 -33.95 9.54 -26.68
CA GLY A 302 -33.78 10.10 -25.34
C GLY A 302 -33.85 9.11 -24.18
N ALA A 303 -33.68 7.80 -24.41
CA ALA A 303 -33.65 6.80 -23.34
C ALA A 303 -32.25 6.64 -22.73
N SER A 304 -32.18 6.17 -21.49
CA SER A 304 -30.91 5.89 -20.81
C SER A 304 -30.93 4.55 -20.05
N ALA A 305 -29.80 3.85 -20.07
CA ALA A 305 -29.51 2.70 -19.24
C ALA A 305 -28.19 2.93 -18.49
N ALA A 306 -28.21 2.84 -17.16
CA ALA A 306 -27.06 3.12 -16.31
C ALA A 306 -26.86 2.03 -15.25
N SER A 307 -25.65 1.48 -15.15
CA SER A 307 -25.16 0.57 -14.11
C SER A 307 -23.98 1.27 -13.45
N THR A 308 -24.19 1.90 -12.30
CA THR A 308 -23.21 2.82 -11.71
C THR A 308 -22.97 2.58 -10.23
N ASN A 309 -21.74 2.79 -9.75
CA ASN A 309 -21.41 2.73 -8.32
C ASN A 309 -21.71 1.37 -7.66
N ASN A 310 -21.70 0.27 -8.42
CA ASN A 310 -21.96 -1.05 -7.87
C ASN A 310 -20.67 -1.68 -7.36
N THR A 311 -20.74 -2.35 -6.23
CA THR A 311 -19.60 -2.94 -5.54
C THR A 311 -19.84 -4.41 -5.29
N MET A 312 -18.86 -5.22 -5.69
CA MET A 312 -18.72 -6.62 -5.29
C MET A 312 -17.38 -6.77 -4.58
N GLN A 313 -17.38 -7.29 -3.36
CA GLN A 313 -16.14 -7.32 -2.59
C GLN A 313 -16.06 -8.43 -1.54
N SER A 314 -14.83 -8.82 -1.20
CA SER A 314 -14.53 -9.76 -0.12
C SER A 314 -13.41 -9.22 0.76
N ARG A 315 -13.54 -9.37 2.09
CA ARG A 315 -12.60 -8.83 3.08
C ARG A 315 -12.30 -9.84 4.18
N ALA A 316 -11.05 -10.26 4.30
CA ALA A 316 -10.59 -11.14 5.38
C ALA A 316 -9.52 -10.43 6.21
N THR A 317 -9.58 -10.55 7.53
CA THR A 317 -8.57 -10.00 8.45
C THR A 317 -8.34 -10.98 9.59
N GLY A 318 -7.12 -11.50 9.72
CA GLY A 318 -6.78 -12.47 10.76
C GLY A 318 -6.94 -11.88 12.16
N ALA A 319 -6.18 -10.82 12.45
CA ALA A 319 -6.14 -10.18 13.75
C ALA A 319 -6.13 -8.65 13.62
N THR A 320 -6.94 -7.95 14.43
CA THR A 320 -6.90 -6.49 14.52
C THR A 320 -6.94 -5.97 15.94
N THR A 321 -6.03 -5.05 16.29
CA THR A 321 -6.03 -4.38 17.60
C THR A 321 -5.93 -2.86 17.46
N THR A 322 -6.59 -2.16 18.37
CA THR A 322 -6.42 -0.73 18.59
C THR A 322 -6.21 -0.48 20.08
N ASN A 323 -5.03 -0.01 20.47
CA ASN A 323 -4.70 0.31 21.85
C ASN A 323 -4.48 1.82 21.99
N SER A 324 -5.13 2.42 22.98
CA SER A 324 -5.04 3.86 23.25
C SER A 324 -4.81 4.13 24.73
N LEU A 325 -3.81 4.96 25.03
CA LEU A 325 -3.52 5.46 26.35
C LEU A 325 -3.43 6.99 26.30
N SER A 326 -4.32 7.67 26.99
CA SER A 326 -4.37 9.13 26.99
C SER A 326 -4.26 9.68 28.41
N VAL A 327 -3.44 10.72 28.58
CA VAL A 327 -3.22 11.39 29.87
C VAL A 327 -3.36 12.89 29.68
N SER A 328 -4.23 13.52 30.47
CA SER A 328 -4.39 14.98 30.52
C SER A 328 -4.17 15.49 31.94
N ALA A 329 -3.08 16.21 32.16
CA ALA A 329 -2.68 16.69 33.47
C ALA A 329 -2.30 18.18 33.47
N THR A 330 -2.22 18.82 34.63
CA THR A 330 -1.46 20.09 34.79
C THR A 330 -0.02 19.80 35.25
N GLY A 331 0.19 18.73 36.01
CA GLY A 331 1.52 18.24 36.36
C GLY A 331 1.55 16.72 36.55
N ILE A 332 2.68 16.12 36.22
CA ILE A 332 2.98 14.70 36.45
C ILE A 332 4.32 14.62 37.15
N THR A 333 4.42 13.78 38.18
CA THR A 333 5.68 13.49 38.85
C THR A 333 5.81 11.98 39.02
N LEU A 334 6.80 11.40 38.36
CA LEU A 334 7.11 9.97 38.44
C LEU A 334 7.99 9.66 39.66
N GLY A 335 8.14 8.37 39.97
CA GLY A 335 9.09 7.85 40.95
C GLY A 335 10.53 8.06 40.48
N ALA A 336 11.51 7.59 41.26
CA ALA A 336 12.89 7.56 40.78
C ALA A 336 13.00 6.67 39.52
N PRO A 337 14.01 6.87 38.66
CA PRO A 337 14.40 5.92 37.63
C PRO A 337 14.49 4.47 38.15
N ASP A 338 14.44 3.52 37.22
CA ASP A 338 14.61 2.09 37.49
C ASP A 338 15.74 1.53 36.60
N THR A 339 16.29 0.38 36.98
CA THR A 339 17.34 -0.35 36.27
C THR A 339 16.84 -1.17 35.07
N ASP A 340 15.53 -1.36 34.96
CA ASP A 340 14.92 -2.18 33.91
C ASP A 340 14.91 -1.45 32.56
N VAL A 341 15.07 -2.20 31.46
CA VAL A 341 15.01 -1.66 30.09
C VAL A 341 13.56 -1.33 29.74
N ALA A 342 13.30 -0.15 29.17
CA ALA A 342 11.95 0.32 28.86
C ALA A 342 11.14 -0.65 27.97
N ALA A 343 11.77 -1.22 26.93
CA ALA A 343 11.17 -2.27 26.09
C ALA A 343 12.18 -3.33 25.70
N THR A 344 11.79 -4.60 25.84
CA THR A 344 12.51 -5.75 25.27
C THR A 344 11.53 -6.62 24.48
N ILE A 345 11.82 -6.85 23.21
CA ILE A 345 11.05 -7.75 22.35
C ILE A 345 11.95 -8.89 21.91
N VAL A 346 11.51 -10.13 22.15
CA VAL A 346 12.21 -11.36 21.77
C VAL A 346 11.20 -12.27 21.09
N SER A 347 11.45 -12.65 19.84
CA SER A 347 10.70 -13.65 19.05
C SER A 347 9.32 -14.06 19.60
N GLY A 348 8.28 -13.28 19.27
CA GLY A 348 6.89 -13.59 19.67
C GLY A 348 6.53 -13.28 21.13
N ALA A 349 7.35 -12.50 21.84
CA ALA A 349 7.07 -11.99 23.18
C ALA A 349 7.62 -10.57 23.36
N ALA A 350 6.98 -9.80 24.23
CA ALA A 350 7.42 -8.45 24.59
C ALA A 350 7.23 -8.19 26.08
N THR A 351 8.22 -7.52 26.67
CA THR A 351 8.17 -7.01 28.04
C THR A 351 8.38 -5.49 27.99
N VAL A 352 7.53 -4.75 28.69
CA VAL A 352 7.64 -3.29 28.86
C VAL A 352 7.58 -2.95 30.33
N GLU A 353 8.50 -2.09 30.76
CA GLU A 353 8.47 -1.42 32.05
C GLU A 353 8.38 0.08 31.79
N ALA A 354 7.27 0.72 32.18
CA ALA A 354 7.10 2.17 32.01
C ALA A 354 6.00 2.72 32.90
N GLY A 355 6.08 4.00 33.26
CA GLY A 355 4.96 4.69 33.92
C GLY A 355 3.63 4.59 33.13
N TYR A 356 3.74 4.54 31.80
CA TYR A 356 2.65 4.42 30.83
C TYR A 356 3.00 3.39 29.74
N ALA A 357 2.55 2.15 29.89
CA ALA A 357 2.90 1.04 29.02
C ALA A 357 1.76 0.70 28.04
N VAL A 358 2.11 0.44 26.77
CA VAL A 358 1.21 -0.14 25.77
C VAL A 358 1.93 -1.29 25.06
N ILE A 359 1.38 -2.50 25.12
CA ILE A 359 1.89 -3.66 24.38
C ILE A 359 0.80 -4.26 23.49
N ASN A 360 1.17 -4.58 22.26
CA ASN A 360 0.43 -5.45 21.37
C ASN A 360 1.27 -6.66 20.96
N ASP A 361 0.66 -7.85 20.99
CA ASP A 361 1.19 -9.09 20.44
C ASP A 361 0.13 -9.78 19.57
N GLN A 362 0.44 -10.05 18.30
CA GLN A 362 -0.45 -10.76 17.38
C GLN A 362 0.29 -11.90 16.70
N LEU A 363 -0.26 -13.11 16.83
CA LEU A 363 0.19 -14.30 16.13
C LEU A 363 -0.90 -14.80 15.16
N VAL A 364 -0.56 -14.89 13.88
CA VAL A 364 -1.42 -15.49 12.85
C VAL A 364 -0.68 -16.66 12.23
N ALA A 365 -1.11 -17.87 12.57
CA ALA A 365 -0.57 -19.11 12.04
C ALA A 365 -1.51 -19.78 11.03
N GLY A 366 -2.81 -19.46 11.05
CA GLY A 366 -3.78 -19.87 10.05
C GLY A 366 -3.77 -18.97 8.81
N SER A 367 -4.22 -19.50 7.66
CA SER A 367 -4.32 -18.71 6.42
C SER A 367 -5.44 -17.67 6.49
N VAL A 368 -5.26 -16.55 5.79
CA VAL A 368 -6.26 -15.50 5.61
C VAL A 368 -6.53 -15.30 4.12
N SER A 369 -7.77 -15.56 3.68
CA SER A 369 -8.13 -15.52 2.26
C SER A 369 -9.35 -14.66 1.98
N ALA A 370 -9.27 -13.83 0.94
CA ALA A 370 -10.40 -13.09 0.40
C ALA A 370 -10.54 -13.36 -1.10
N THR A 371 -11.69 -13.87 -1.54
CA THR A 371 -11.95 -14.18 -2.96
C THR A 371 -13.23 -13.53 -3.44
N THR A 372 -13.17 -12.81 -4.56
CA THR A 372 -14.34 -12.22 -5.22
C THR A 372 -14.46 -12.76 -6.64
N THR A 373 -15.62 -13.34 -6.95
CA THR A 373 -15.88 -14.09 -8.18
C THR A 373 -17.21 -13.74 -8.81
N ALA A 374 -17.27 -13.83 -10.14
CA ALA A 374 -18.53 -13.69 -10.87
C ALA A 374 -19.39 -14.95 -10.71
N ASP A 375 -20.69 -14.79 -10.50
CA ASP A 375 -21.62 -15.91 -10.51
C ASP A 375 -21.90 -16.40 -11.95
N GLY A 376 -21.63 -17.69 -12.19
CA GLY A 376 -21.85 -18.34 -13.48
C GLY A 376 -20.76 -18.04 -14.53
N SER A 377 -21.17 -18.05 -15.81
CA SER A 377 -20.26 -17.84 -16.95
C SER A 377 -20.37 -16.43 -17.55
N ASP A 378 -21.08 -15.52 -16.89
CA ASP A 378 -21.30 -14.15 -17.33
C ASP A 378 -20.34 -13.19 -16.59
N ALA A 379 -20.21 -11.97 -17.11
CA ALA A 379 -19.44 -10.92 -16.43
C ALA A 379 -20.05 -10.59 -15.05
N ALA A 380 -19.20 -10.33 -14.05
CA ALA A 380 -19.64 -9.96 -12.70
C ALA A 380 -20.59 -8.74 -12.72
N ILE A 381 -20.26 -7.74 -13.56
CA ILE A 381 -21.12 -6.58 -13.80
C ILE A 381 -21.36 -6.44 -15.30
N LYS A 382 -22.61 -6.63 -15.72
CA LYS A 382 -23.00 -6.70 -17.13
C LYS A 382 -24.10 -5.71 -17.47
N MET A 383 -23.82 -4.84 -18.43
CA MET A 383 -24.81 -4.04 -19.14
C MET A 383 -25.03 -4.64 -20.53
N ASN A 384 -26.26 -5.05 -20.84
CA ASN A 384 -26.60 -5.67 -22.13
C ASN A 384 -27.78 -4.97 -22.79
N VAL A 385 -27.57 -4.37 -23.96
CA VAL A 385 -28.63 -3.87 -24.84
C VAL A 385 -28.70 -4.79 -26.05
N SER A 386 -29.77 -5.59 -26.18
CA SER A 386 -29.82 -6.62 -27.23
C SER A 386 -30.03 -6.07 -28.65
N GLY A 387 -30.56 -4.86 -28.79
CA GLY A 387 -30.88 -4.21 -30.05
C GLY A 387 -30.29 -2.81 -30.15
N ASN A 388 -30.90 -1.97 -30.99
CA ASN A 388 -30.34 -0.66 -31.35
C ASN A 388 -30.34 0.35 -30.18
N VAL A 389 -29.37 1.26 -30.21
CA VAL A 389 -29.26 2.44 -29.35
C VAL A 389 -29.30 3.67 -30.24
N SER A 390 -30.33 4.51 -30.13
CA SER A 390 -30.59 5.58 -31.10
C SER A 390 -31.17 6.86 -30.51
N GLY A 391 -30.99 7.98 -31.23
CA GLY A 391 -31.73 9.22 -31.02
C GLY A 391 -31.36 9.96 -29.73
N GLY A 392 -30.06 10.10 -29.43
CA GLY A 392 -29.56 10.78 -28.24
C GLY A 392 -29.64 9.91 -26.98
N SER A 393 -29.60 8.59 -27.12
CA SER A 393 -29.68 7.67 -25.98
C SER A 393 -28.31 7.46 -25.33
N THR A 394 -28.31 7.01 -24.07
CA THR A 394 -27.07 6.76 -23.30
C THR A 394 -27.04 5.36 -22.68
N VAL A 395 -25.87 4.73 -22.73
CA VAL A 395 -25.55 3.44 -22.10
C VAL A 395 -24.34 3.69 -21.22
N THR A 396 -24.44 3.42 -19.92
CA THR A 396 -23.41 3.80 -18.94
C THR A 396 -23.13 2.65 -17.98
N ASN A 397 -21.90 2.15 -17.94
CA ASN A 397 -21.45 1.11 -17.03
C ASN A 397 -20.17 1.57 -16.32
N ASP A 398 -20.36 2.52 -15.40
CA ASP A 398 -19.27 3.36 -14.89
C ASP A 398 -19.14 3.30 -13.37
N ALA A 399 -17.94 3.58 -12.87
CA ALA A 399 -17.67 3.70 -11.44
C ALA A 399 -18.01 2.44 -10.61
N ASN A 400 -17.97 1.26 -11.22
CA ASN A 400 -18.19 0.01 -10.51
C ASN A 400 -16.88 -0.55 -9.94
N THR A 401 -16.97 -1.32 -8.86
CA THR A 401 -15.82 -1.88 -8.14
C THR A 401 -15.97 -3.39 -7.93
N LEU A 402 -14.92 -4.14 -8.29
CA LEU A 402 -14.67 -5.50 -7.85
C LEU A 402 -13.44 -5.49 -6.96
N SER A 403 -13.51 -6.03 -5.74
CA SER A 403 -12.35 -6.00 -4.85
C SER A 403 -12.22 -7.16 -3.86
N ALA A 404 -11.03 -7.73 -3.76
CA ALA A 404 -10.65 -8.64 -2.68
C ALA A 404 -9.59 -7.99 -1.79
N ARG A 405 -9.71 -8.14 -0.46
CA ARG A 405 -8.72 -7.68 0.50
C ARG A 405 -8.48 -8.71 1.61
N ALA A 406 -7.23 -9.14 1.78
CA ALA A 406 -6.81 -10.01 2.88
C ALA A 406 -5.72 -9.32 3.72
N ILE A 407 -5.81 -9.43 5.05
CA ILE A 407 -4.81 -8.92 5.97
C ILE A 407 -4.49 -9.98 7.02
N GLY A 408 -3.22 -10.33 7.21
CA GLY A 408 -2.80 -11.22 8.31
C GLY A 408 -3.09 -10.57 9.66
N ALA A 409 -2.27 -9.59 10.04
CA ALA A 409 -2.34 -8.90 11.33
C ALA A 409 -2.29 -7.38 11.15
N THR A 410 -3.13 -6.64 11.88
CA THR A 410 -3.10 -5.18 11.86
C THR A 410 -3.27 -4.55 13.25
N THR A 411 -2.43 -3.55 13.54
CA THR A 411 -2.41 -2.88 14.86
C THR A 411 -2.32 -1.37 14.72
N SER A 412 -3.03 -0.66 15.61
CA SER A 412 -2.82 0.76 15.89
C SER A 412 -2.63 0.99 17.38
N ASN A 413 -1.41 1.36 17.79
CA ASN A 413 -1.09 1.72 19.17
C ASN A 413 -0.85 3.23 19.27
N SER A 414 -1.50 3.89 20.22
CA SER A 414 -1.35 5.33 20.45
C SER A 414 -1.25 5.67 21.93
N THR A 415 -0.19 6.38 22.29
CA THR A 415 -0.02 6.99 23.61
C THR A 415 0.06 8.50 23.46
N ALA A 416 -0.84 9.24 24.09
CA ALA A 416 -0.89 10.70 24.05
C ALA A 416 -0.87 11.28 25.46
N ILE A 417 0.18 12.04 25.79
CA ILE A 417 0.35 12.66 27.10
C ILE A 417 0.39 14.19 26.95
N ALA A 418 -0.56 14.88 27.55
CA ALA A 418 -0.67 16.33 27.52
C ALA A 418 -0.63 16.91 28.94
N VAL A 419 0.41 17.72 29.22
CA VAL A 419 0.64 18.32 30.53
C VAL A 419 0.62 19.85 30.41
N GLY A 420 -0.32 20.51 31.09
CA GLY A 420 -0.41 21.97 31.05
C GLY A 420 0.79 22.70 31.68
N GLY A 421 1.51 22.04 32.59
CA GLY A 421 2.65 22.58 33.33
C GLY A 421 3.89 21.67 33.20
N THR A 422 4.35 21.12 34.31
CA THR A 422 5.61 20.37 34.39
C THR A 422 5.36 18.85 34.41
N PHE A 423 6.07 18.15 33.54
CA PHE A 423 6.31 16.71 33.65
C PHE A 423 7.70 16.52 34.26
N SER A 424 7.78 15.87 35.42
CA SER A 424 9.07 15.61 36.08
C SER A 424 9.20 14.20 36.65
N GLN A 425 10.40 13.86 37.09
CA GLN A 425 10.73 12.63 37.80
C GLN A 425 11.32 12.95 39.19
N ALA A 426 11.15 12.05 40.17
CA ALA A 426 11.86 12.16 41.44
C ALA A 426 13.37 11.87 41.25
N ALA A 427 14.22 12.53 42.02
CA ALA A 427 15.67 12.32 41.92
C ALA A 427 16.06 10.88 42.29
N ASP A 428 16.96 10.30 41.51
CA ASP A 428 17.65 9.06 41.86
C ASP A 428 18.63 9.30 43.03
N ALA A 429 18.61 8.42 44.02
CA ALA A 429 19.52 8.46 45.16
C ALA A 429 20.90 7.83 44.86
N ASN A 430 20.99 7.00 43.81
CA ASN A 430 22.18 6.21 43.46
C ASN A 430 22.94 6.74 42.23
N GLY A 431 22.24 7.44 41.33
CA GLY A 431 22.77 8.01 40.10
C GLY A 431 22.98 6.97 39.00
N GLY A 432 22.50 7.26 37.78
CA GLY A 432 22.94 6.58 36.54
C GLY A 432 21.91 5.74 35.79
N GLU A 433 20.61 5.90 36.06
CA GLU A 433 19.52 5.16 35.42
C GLU A 433 18.65 6.07 34.54
N ILE A 434 18.06 5.51 33.47
CA ILE A 434 17.16 6.22 32.54
C ILE A 434 15.73 6.17 33.09
N ALA A 435 14.97 7.24 32.92
CA ALA A 435 13.56 7.24 33.27
C ALA A 435 12.79 6.31 32.33
N ASN A 436 11.88 5.47 32.83
CA ASN A 436 10.97 4.72 31.95
C ASN A 436 9.58 5.35 31.98
N VAL A 437 9.33 6.33 31.10
CA VAL A 437 8.12 7.15 31.18
C VAL A 437 6.96 6.54 30.41
N ALA A 438 7.10 6.43 29.10
CA ALA A 438 6.05 5.93 28.25
C ALA A 438 6.63 5.09 27.11
N THR A 439 6.08 3.90 26.95
CA THR A 439 6.59 2.91 26.00
C THR A 439 5.43 2.31 25.22
N VAL A 440 5.62 2.20 23.90
CA VAL A 440 4.74 1.46 23.00
C VAL A 440 5.53 0.31 22.36
N ALA A 441 5.16 -0.92 22.67
CA ALA A 441 5.73 -2.12 22.06
C ALA A 441 4.70 -2.81 21.15
N ASN A 442 5.14 -3.23 19.97
CA ASN A 442 4.33 -3.98 19.02
C ASN A 442 5.10 -5.18 18.48
N VAL A 443 4.47 -6.35 18.59
CA VAL A 443 4.90 -7.61 18.01
C VAL A 443 3.81 -8.12 17.09
N GLN A 444 4.17 -8.48 15.86
CA GLN A 444 3.29 -9.18 14.93
C GLN A 444 4.07 -10.30 14.25
N ASN A 445 3.50 -11.50 14.23
CA ASN A 445 4.09 -12.67 13.63
C ASN A 445 3.09 -13.36 12.70
N ILE A 446 3.45 -13.47 11.41
CA ILE A 446 2.80 -14.33 10.43
C ILE A 446 3.67 -15.60 10.32
N SER A 447 3.14 -16.74 10.76
CA SER A 447 3.93 -17.97 10.81
C SER A 447 4.18 -18.59 9.44
N ASP A 448 5.13 -19.53 9.37
CA ASP A 448 5.38 -20.34 8.18
C ASP A 448 4.08 -21.02 7.69
N GLY A 449 3.81 -20.92 6.38
CA GLY A 449 2.59 -21.47 5.75
C GLY A 449 1.29 -20.71 6.03
N ALA A 450 1.31 -19.64 6.84
CA ALA A 450 0.15 -18.78 7.09
C ALA A 450 -0.07 -17.81 5.91
N ASN A 451 -0.63 -18.33 4.82
CA ASN A 451 -0.84 -17.58 3.59
C ASN A 451 -1.81 -16.41 3.75
N VAL A 452 -1.52 -15.27 3.11
CA VAL A 452 -2.43 -14.13 3.01
C VAL A 452 -2.75 -13.87 1.54
N LYS A 453 -3.98 -14.21 1.11
CA LYS A 453 -4.35 -14.26 -0.31
C LYS A 453 -5.57 -13.38 -0.61
N ALA A 454 -5.43 -12.46 -1.54
CA ALA A 454 -6.53 -11.65 -2.08
C ALA A 454 -6.68 -11.89 -3.57
N THR A 455 -7.82 -12.44 -4.00
CA THR A 455 -8.06 -12.84 -5.39
C THR A 455 -9.36 -12.27 -5.93
N VAL A 456 -9.29 -11.61 -7.10
CA VAL A 456 -10.45 -11.38 -7.96
C VAL A 456 -10.35 -12.35 -9.14
N ASP A 457 -11.33 -13.22 -9.27
CA ASP A 457 -11.38 -14.27 -10.31
C ASP A 457 -12.75 -14.28 -10.98
N THR A 458 -12.82 -13.82 -12.23
CA THR A 458 -14.07 -13.82 -13.00
C THR A 458 -14.22 -15.03 -13.93
N GLY A 459 -13.43 -16.09 -13.69
CA GLY A 459 -13.39 -17.28 -14.53
C GLY A 459 -13.11 -16.89 -15.98
N SER A 460 -13.69 -17.58 -16.96
CA SER A 460 -13.47 -17.27 -18.38
C SER A 460 -14.22 -16.04 -18.91
N ALA A 461 -14.90 -15.26 -18.06
CA ALA A 461 -15.71 -14.12 -18.47
C ALA A 461 -15.03 -12.78 -18.15
N ASN A 462 -15.28 -11.75 -18.97
CA ASN A 462 -14.86 -10.38 -18.66
C ASN A 462 -15.37 -9.96 -17.28
N SER A 463 -14.59 -9.21 -16.50
CA SER A 463 -15.05 -8.80 -15.18
C SER A 463 -16.16 -7.76 -15.24
N ILE A 464 -16.05 -6.80 -16.17
CA ILE A 464 -17.07 -5.79 -16.43
C ILE A 464 -17.31 -5.69 -17.93
N LEU A 465 -18.58 -5.83 -18.34
CA LEU A 465 -18.95 -5.87 -19.75
C LEU A 465 -20.12 -4.93 -20.06
N THR A 466 -19.96 -4.10 -21.08
CA THR A 466 -21.05 -3.44 -21.79
C THR A 466 -21.20 -4.04 -23.18
N ASN A 467 -22.36 -4.63 -23.48
CA ASN A 467 -22.65 -5.24 -24.77
C ASN A 467 -23.85 -4.55 -25.44
N VAL A 468 -23.69 -4.18 -26.71
CA VAL A 468 -24.75 -3.66 -27.58
C VAL A 468 -24.86 -4.51 -28.83
N GLY A 469 -25.97 -5.25 -28.95
CA GLY A 469 -26.24 -6.20 -30.02
C GLY A 469 -26.75 -5.59 -31.34
N GLY A 470 -27.05 -4.29 -31.36
CA GLY A 470 -27.59 -3.58 -32.53
C GLY A 470 -26.75 -2.37 -32.94
N THR A 471 -27.32 -1.54 -33.82
CA THR A 471 -26.65 -0.32 -34.31
C THR A 471 -26.67 0.78 -33.25
N VAL A 472 -25.65 1.64 -33.25
CA VAL A 472 -25.51 2.80 -32.37
C VAL A 472 -25.56 4.07 -33.22
N THR A 473 -26.59 4.90 -33.07
CA THR A 473 -26.78 6.10 -33.90
C THR A 473 -27.06 7.33 -33.04
N SER A 474 -26.26 8.38 -33.20
CA SER A 474 -26.39 9.63 -32.44
C SER A 474 -26.49 9.41 -30.93
N SER A 475 -25.67 8.52 -30.36
CA SER A 475 -25.80 8.05 -28.98
C SER A 475 -24.44 7.91 -28.28
N ALA A 476 -24.46 7.71 -26.96
CA ALA A 476 -23.25 7.58 -26.15
C ALA A 476 -23.20 6.26 -25.36
N ILE A 477 -22.04 5.61 -25.35
CA ILE A 477 -21.74 4.41 -24.56
C ILE A 477 -20.50 4.69 -23.71
N THR A 478 -20.59 4.40 -22.41
CA THR A 478 -19.46 4.51 -21.48
C THR A 478 -19.30 3.23 -20.65
N THR A 479 -18.05 2.77 -20.53
CA THR A 479 -17.59 1.73 -19.58
C THR A 479 -16.31 2.22 -18.90
N SER A 480 -16.46 3.29 -18.11
CA SER A 480 -15.37 4.14 -17.63
C SER A 480 -15.30 4.21 -16.11
N SER A 481 -14.12 4.56 -15.59
CA SER A 481 -13.91 4.75 -14.14
C SER A 481 -14.20 3.53 -13.27
N ASN A 482 -14.18 2.32 -13.85
CA ASN A 482 -14.35 1.09 -13.09
C ASN A 482 -13.04 0.67 -12.42
N LYS A 483 -13.14 -0.07 -11.31
CA LYS A 483 -12.01 -0.52 -10.51
C LYS A 483 -12.04 -2.03 -10.26
N LEU A 484 -10.94 -2.71 -10.57
CA LEU A 484 -10.66 -4.07 -10.11
C LEU A 484 -9.48 -3.98 -9.14
N GLN A 485 -9.60 -4.57 -7.94
CA GLN A 485 -8.55 -4.44 -6.92
C GLN A 485 -8.36 -5.70 -6.08
N ALA A 486 -7.13 -6.21 -6.02
CA ALA A 486 -6.68 -7.16 -5.01
C ALA A 486 -5.67 -6.50 -4.07
N ASN A 487 -5.82 -6.69 -2.75
CA ASN A 487 -4.85 -6.20 -1.75
C ASN A 487 -4.58 -7.26 -0.67
N ALA A 488 -3.34 -7.71 -0.55
CA ALA A 488 -2.86 -8.65 0.46
C ALA A 488 -1.78 -8.00 1.33
N GLU A 489 -2.02 -7.93 2.63
CA GLU A 489 -1.09 -7.32 3.60
C GLU A 489 -0.79 -8.36 4.70
N GLY A 490 0.47 -8.72 4.95
CA GLY A 490 0.86 -9.62 6.04
C GLY A 490 0.68 -8.96 7.41
N ALA A 491 1.77 -8.46 7.98
CA ALA A 491 1.76 -7.70 9.23
C ALA A 491 1.78 -6.19 8.97
N THR A 492 0.82 -5.45 9.55
CA THR A 492 0.71 -3.99 9.43
C THR A 492 0.59 -3.31 10.79
N ALA A 493 1.48 -2.38 11.12
CA ALA A 493 1.47 -1.67 12.41
C ALA A 493 1.56 -0.15 12.26
N THR A 494 0.83 0.57 13.12
CA THR A 494 1.01 2.00 13.36
C THR A 494 1.22 2.24 14.85
N ASN A 495 2.38 2.76 15.24
CA ASN A 495 2.73 3.07 16.62
C ASN A 495 3.01 4.57 16.77
N SER A 496 2.32 5.22 17.70
CA SER A 496 2.47 6.66 17.91
C SER A 496 2.57 7.01 19.39
N LEU A 497 3.64 7.71 19.75
CA LEU A 497 3.87 8.29 21.07
C LEU A 497 3.99 9.81 20.93
N ALA A 498 3.04 10.55 21.50
CA ALA A 498 3.02 12.01 21.45
C ALA A 498 2.95 12.60 22.85
N VAL A 499 3.88 13.50 23.16
CA VAL A 499 4.00 14.14 24.48
C VAL A 499 4.12 15.65 24.32
N SER A 500 3.33 16.37 25.13
CA SER A 500 3.40 17.83 25.20
C SER A 500 3.40 18.31 26.65
N ALA A 501 4.26 19.28 26.96
CA ALA A 501 4.25 19.95 28.27
C ALA A 501 4.66 21.42 28.18
N THR A 502 4.50 22.19 29.27
CA THR A 502 5.26 23.46 29.38
C THR A 502 6.74 23.14 29.61
N SER A 503 7.04 22.22 30.53
CA SER A 503 8.39 21.71 30.79
C SER A 503 8.36 20.18 30.88
N LEU A 504 9.16 19.50 30.05
CA LEU A 504 9.54 18.10 30.23
C LEU A 504 10.95 18.08 30.82
N THR A 505 11.07 17.69 32.08
CA THR A 505 12.36 17.64 32.77
C THR A 505 12.48 16.32 33.51
N LEU A 506 13.16 15.36 32.89
CA LEU A 506 13.50 14.08 33.50
C LEU A 506 14.97 14.15 33.88
N SER A 507 15.26 14.02 35.17
CA SER A 507 16.65 14.10 35.65
C SER A 507 17.31 12.74 35.43
N ALA A 508 18.11 12.59 34.37
CA ALA A 508 19.11 11.54 34.30
C ALA A 508 20.42 12.04 34.93
N ASP A 509 21.15 11.15 35.60
CA ASP A 509 22.54 11.42 36.01
C ASP A 509 23.49 10.90 34.92
N THR A 510 24.67 11.52 34.88
CA THR A 510 25.72 11.62 33.85
C THR A 510 26.26 10.35 33.16
N THR A 511 25.71 9.15 33.35
CA THR A 511 26.37 7.89 32.91
C THR A 511 25.62 6.96 31.95
N ALA A 512 24.28 6.96 31.88
CA ALA A 512 23.54 6.08 30.97
C ALA A 512 23.02 6.87 29.77
N ALA A 513 23.37 6.45 28.55
CA ALA A 513 22.90 7.08 27.33
C ALA A 513 21.75 6.26 26.74
N ALA A 514 20.69 6.96 26.32
CA ALA A 514 19.57 6.32 25.64
C ALA A 514 20.01 5.49 24.44
N ASN A 515 19.37 4.34 24.27
CA ASN A 515 19.80 3.31 23.33
C ASN A 515 18.61 2.69 22.60
N SER A 516 18.75 2.52 21.28
CA SER A 516 17.89 1.69 20.45
C SER A 516 18.75 0.65 19.73
N ASP A 517 18.45 -0.63 19.92
CA ASP A 517 19.32 -1.73 19.50
C ASP A 517 18.53 -2.89 18.90
N TYR A 518 19.13 -3.55 17.91
CA TYR A 518 18.64 -4.82 17.38
C TYR A 518 19.78 -5.80 17.20
N ASN A 519 19.61 -6.99 17.78
CA ASN A 519 20.48 -8.14 17.59
C ASN A 519 19.77 -9.19 16.72
N SER A 520 20.26 -9.38 15.49
CA SER A 520 19.71 -10.32 14.52
C SER A 520 19.90 -11.77 14.95
N THR A 521 21.02 -12.09 15.60
CA THR A 521 21.35 -13.45 16.05
C THR A 521 20.36 -13.95 17.10
N SER A 522 19.94 -13.09 18.03
CA SER A 522 18.91 -13.42 19.03
C SER A 522 17.51 -12.92 18.67
N SER A 523 17.35 -12.27 17.51
CA SER A 523 16.10 -11.61 17.08
C SER A 523 15.50 -10.74 18.19
N THR A 524 16.36 -9.97 18.84
CA THR A 524 16.02 -9.17 20.02
C THR A 524 16.08 -7.69 19.67
N ALA A 525 14.98 -6.98 19.89
CA ALA A 525 14.94 -5.53 19.81
C ALA A 525 14.84 -4.95 21.22
N THR A 526 15.68 -3.96 21.54
CA THR A 526 15.62 -3.25 22.81
C THR A 526 15.58 -1.74 22.59
N VAL A 527 14.82 -1.05 23.43
CA VAL A 527 14.86 0.41 23.54
C VAL A 527 14.92 0.76 25.01
N ASP A 528 15.93 1.53 25.37
CA ASP A 528 16.16 2.05 26.70
C ASP A 528 16.16 3.57 26.62
N SER A 529 14.98 4.16 26.83
CA SER A 529 14.71 5.60 26.74
C SER A 529 13.42 5.94 27.49
N ALA A 530 13.30 7.17 28.00
CA ALA A 530 12.12 7.76 28.59
C ALA A 530 10.88 7.63 27.74
N PHE A 531 11.00 7.97 26.46
CA PHE A 531 9.92 7.86 25.49
C PHE A 531 10.33 6.88 24.41
N SER A 532 9.73 5.69 24.44
CA SER A 532 10.20 4.55 23.65
C SER A 532 9.10 4.00 22.73
N VAL A 533 9.48 3.68 21.49
CA VAL A 533 8.65 2.89 20.57
C VAL A 533 9.47 1.71 20.05
N ALA A 534 8.99 0.50 20.30
CA ALA A 534 9.60 -0.74 19.80
C ALA A 534 8.62 -1.49 18.90
N ASN A 535 9.05 -1.80 17.68
CA ASN A 535 8.24 -2.53 16.72
C ASN A 535 9.04 -3.69 16.12
N VAL A 536 8.51 -4.91 16.23
CA VAL A 536 9.04 -6.09 15.57
C VAL A 536 7.94 -6.76 14.76
N GLN A 537 8.18 -6.97 13.46
CA GLN A 537 7.30 -7.73 12.58
C GLN A 537 8.08 -8.85 11.91
N THR A 538 7.54 -10.07 11.99
CA THR A 538 8.14 -11.25 11.34
C THR A 538 7.10 -11.93 10.46
N SER A 539 7.49 -12.25 9.24
CA SER A 539 6.73 -13.11 8.34
C SER A 539 7.60 -14.30 7.96
N GLY A 540 7.12 -15.50 8.26
CA GLY A 540 7.73 -16.75 7.88
C GLY A 540 7.59 -17.07 6.39
N ASP A 541 7.86 -18.32 6.02
CA ASP A 541 7.75 -18.85 4.64
C ASP A 541 6.27 -18.96 4.23
N SER A 542 5.64 -17.82 3.97
CA SER A 542 4.20 -17.68 3.67
C SER A 542 4.00 -17.05 2.29
N ASP A 543 2.90 -17.40 1.60
CA ASP A 543 2.52 -16.73 0.36
C ASP A 543 1.71 -15.47 0.69
N ILE A 544 2.19 -14.29 0.30
CA ILE A 544 1.46 -13.02 0.38
C ILE A 544 1.08 -12.59 -1.03
N GLU A 545 -0.16 -12.85 -1.44
CA GLU A 545 -0.55 -12.80 -2.85
C GLU A 545 -1.75 -11.90 -3.12
N ALA A 546 -1.60 -10.98 -4.06
CA ALA A 546 -2.69 -10.19 -4.63
C ALA A 546 -2.84 -10.48 -6.12
N LYS A 547 -4.01 -10.98 -6.53
CA LYS A 547 -4.24 -11.53 -7.87
C LYS A 547 -5.51 -10.99 -8.53
N LEU A 548 -5.36 -10.54 -9.77
CA LEU A 548 -6.43 -10.34 -10.74
C LEU A 548 -6.29 -11.41 -11.83
N LEU A 549 -7.00 -12.53 -11.66
CA LEU A 549 -6.88 -13.70 -12.53
C LEU A 549 -7.59 -13.51 -13.87
N ASP A 550 -7.09 -14.19 -14.89
CA ASP A 550 -7.59 -14.07 -16.27
C ASP A 550 -8.99 -14.69 -16.49
N PRO A 551 -9.84 -14.08 -17.34
CA PRO A 551 -9.81 -12.68 -17.84
C PRO A 551 -10.28 -11.61 -16.85
N SER A 552 -9.33 -10.84 -16.33
CA SER A 552 -9.56 -9.58 -15.62
C SER A 552 -9.71 -8.39 -16.59
N VAL A 553 -10.75 -8.41 -17.43
CA VAL A 553 -10.95 -7.44 -18.53
C VAL A 553 -12.17 -6.55 -18.31
N VAL A 554 -12.02 -5.25 -18.55
CA VAL A 554 -13.13 -4.29 -18.72
C VAL A 554 -13.39 -4.10 -20.23
N SER A 555 -14.59 -4.42 -20.71
CA SER A 555 -14.86 -4.45 -22.15
C SER A 555 -16.15 -3.73 -22.55
N THR A 556 -16.11 -3.09 -23.72
CA THR A 556 -17.28 -2.60 -24.45
C THR A 556 -17.37 -3.31 -25.80
N THR A 557 -18.50 -3.94 -26.10
CA THR A 557 -18.73 -4.65 -27.38
C THR A 557 -19.93 -4.04 -28.09
N VAL A 558 -19.78 -3.74 -29.38
CA VAL A 558 -20.86 -3.28 -30.27
C VAL A 558 -20.84 -4.10 -31.55
N THR A 559 -21.94 -4.80 -31.84
CA THR A 559 -22.00 -5.72 -32.99
C THR A 559 -22.57 -5.10 -34.26
N GLY A 560 -23.27 -3.96 -34.18
CA GLY A 560 -23.81 -3.24 -35.34
C GLY A 560 -23.10 -1.92 -35.60
N ALA A 561 -23.37 -1.31 -36.76
CA ALA A 561 -22.74 -0.05 -37.17
C ALA A 561 -22.85 1.08 -36.13
N VAL A 562 -21.80 1.88 -36.03
CA VAL A 562 -21.67 3.04 -35.13
C VAL A 562 -21.63 4.32 -35.95
N THR A 563 -22.67 5.15 -35.86
CA THR A 563 -22.80 6.38 -36.66
C THR A 563 -23.06 7.60 -35.78
N SER A 564 -22.32 8.69 -35.98
CA SER A 564 -22.46 9.96 -35.24
C SER A 564 -22.48 9.78 -33.71
N SER A 565 -21.70 8.84 -33.17
CA SER A 565 -21.81 8.37 -31.78
C SER A 565 -20.49 8.41 -31.02
N SER A 566 -20.55 8.29 -29.69
CA SER A 566 -19.37 8.26 -28.82
C SER A 566 -19.30 6.99 -27.98
N ILE A 567 -18.16 6.29 -27.99
CA ILE A 567 -17.87 5.12 -27.15
C ILE A 567 -16.62 5.40 -26.32
N ALA A 568 -16.69 5.23 -25.00
CA ALA A 568 -15.56 5.47 -24.11
C ALA A 568 -15.38 4.37 -23.06
N SER A 569 -14.20 3.75 -23.04
CA SER A 569 -13.71 2.89 -21.95
C SER A 569 -12.48 3.55 -21.32
N ASN A 570 -12.69 4.66 -20.61
CA ASN A 570 -11.62 5.52 -20.11
C ASN A 570 -11.46 5.42 -18.60
N SER A 571 -10.26 5.73 -18.10
CA SER A 571 -9.99 5.90 -16.67
C SER A 571 -10.35 4.72 -15.79
N ASN A 572 -10.35 3.50 -16.33
CA ASN A 572 -10.48 2.28 -15.55
C ASN A 572 -9.16 1.94 -14.84
N GLY A 573 -9.25 1.37 -13.64
CA GLY A 573 -8.13 1.02 -12.78
C GLY A 573 -8.10 -0.47 -12.45
N LEU A 574 -6.96 -1.13 -12.69
CA LEU A 574 -6.69 -2.51 -12.29
C LEU A 574 -5.49 -2.50 -11.34
N ASP A 575 -5.71 -2.89 -10.09
CA ASP A 575 -4.71 -2.79 -9.02
C ASP A 575 -4.50 -4.14 -8.32
N ALA A 576 -3.25 -4.57 -8.15
CA ALA A 576 -2.84 -5.70 -7.31
C ALA A 576 -1.70 -5.28 -6.38
N PHE A 577 -1.91 -5.34 -5.07
CA PHE A 577 -0.95 -4.91 -4.07
C PHE A 577 -0.68 -6.00 -3.04
N ALA A 578 0.56 -6.44 -2.92
CA ALA A 578 1.01 -7.40 -1.93
C ALA A 578 2.11 -6.78 -1.07
N THR A 579 1.99 -6.85 0.25
CA THR A 579 3.03 -6.39 1.18
C THR A 579 3.16 -7.34 2.35
N SER A 580 4.35 -7.87 2.62
CA SER A 580 4.57 -8.79 3.75
C SER A 580 4.55 -8.03 5.08
N ASN A 581 5.50 -7.13 5.34
CA ASN A 581 5.57 -6.34 6.56
C ASN A 581 5.50 -4.84 6.29
N LYS A 582 4.69 -4.13 7.09
CA LYS A 582 4.54 -2.68 7.00
C LYS A 582 4.41 -2.04 8.38
N ALA A 583 5.25 -1.05 8.67
CA ALA A 583 5.20 -0.33 9.94
C ALA A 583 5.35 1.18 9.77
N THR A 584 4.53 1.94 10.50
CA THR A 584 4.68 3.38 10.68
C THR A 584 4.86 3.69 12.16
N ASN A 585 6.03 4.19 12.55
CA ASN A 585 6.38 4.47 13.93
C ASN A 585 6.68 5.96 14.13
N SER A 586 6.16 6.54 15.22
CA SER A 586 6.35 7.96 15.52
C SER A 586 6.57 8.22 17.01
N VAL A 587 7.57 9.02 17.32
CA VAL A 587 7.78 9.66 18.62
C VAL A 587 7.82 11.18 18.42
N SER A 588 7.01 11.92 19.17
CA SER A 588 6.92 13.38 19.08
C SER A 588 6.88 14.03 20.46
N LEU A 589 7.89 14.83 20.77
CA LEU A 589 8.00 15.62 22.00
C LEU A 589 7.89 17.12 21.70
N SER A 590 7.08 17.85 22.47
CA SER A 590 6.95 19.30 22.32
C SER A 590 6.80 20.02 23.65
N ALA A 591 7.61 21.07 23.86
CA ALA A 591 7.51 21.87 25.08
C ALA A 591 8.07 23.28 24.95
N THR A 592 8.01 24.06 26.04
CA THR A 592 8.90 25.23 26.16
C THR A 592 10.31 24.77 26.53
N THR A 593 10.43 23.81 27.45
CA THR A 593 11.71 23.20 27.87
C THR A 593 11.64 21.68 27.73
N VAL A 594 12.63 21.08 27.06
CA VAL A 594 12.79 19.61 26.91
C VAL A 594 14.16 19.21 27.42
N GLU A 595 14.19 18.40 28.48
CA GLU A 595 15.38 17.79 29.10
C GLU A 595 15.04 16.31 29.35
N THR A 596 15.19 15.49 28.32
CA THR A 596 14.78 14.08 28.28
C THR A 596 15.35 13.46 27.01
N ASP A 597 15.36 12.14 26.98
CA ASP A 597 15.70 11.33 25.82
C ASP A 597 14.46 10.68 25.16
N ALA A 598 14.64 10.12 23.97
CA ALA A 598 13.66 9.29 23.27
C ALA A 598 14.32 8.30 22.32
N GLY A 599 13.71 7.11 22.20
CA GLY A 599 14.21 5.99 21.41
C GLY A 599 13.14 5.38 20.51
N LEU A 600 13.57 4.86 19.37
CA LEU A 600 12.73 4.14 18.43
C LEU A 600 13.51 3.00 17.79
N VAL A 601 13.01 1.76 17.91
CA VAL A 601 13.47 0.62 17.12
C VAL A 601 12.35 0.08 16.24
N ASN A 602 12.68 -0.18 14.98
CA ASN A 602 11.81 -0.88 14.05
C ASN A 602 12.57 -1.99 13.33
N ALA A 603 12.22 -3.24 13.63
CA ALA A 603 12.77 -4.42 13.00
C ALA A 603 11.69 -5.17 12.20
N GLN A 604 11.97 -5.42 10.93
CA GLN A 604 11.11 -6.22 10.06
C GLN A 604 11.92 -7.33 9.42
N SER A 605 11.43 -8.56 9.48
CA SER A 605 12.03 -9.72 8.80
C SER A 605 10.98 -10.47 8.00
N SER A 606 11.31 -10.83 6.76
CA SER A 606 10.40 -11.55 5.87
C SER A 606 11.11 -12.68 5.14
N ASN A 607 10.58 -13.89 5.28
CA ASN A 607 10.88 -15.03 4.42
C ASN A 607 9.76 -15.30 3.40
N ALA A 608 8.72 -14.46 3.38
CA ALA A 608 7.55 -14.66 2.54
C ALA A 608 7.83 -14.54 1.03
N ASP A 609 7.04 -15.28 0.26
CA ASP A 609 6.88 -15.10 -1.18
C ASP A 609 5.80 -14.04 -1.44
N VAL A 610 6.22 -12.84 -1.86
CA VAL A 610 5.31 -11.72 -2.09
C VAL A 610 5.00 -11.60 -3.58
N LEU A 611 3.73 -11.76 -3.97
CA LEU A 611 3.31 -11.78 -5.36
C LEU A 611 2.16 -10.80 -5.66
N ALA A 612 2.36 -9.89 -6.62
CA ALA A 612 1.30 -9.12 -7.26
C ALA A 612 1.14 -9.55 -8.73
N SER A 613 -0.04 -10.07 -9.11
CA SER A 613 -0.26 -10.62 -10.46
C SER A 613 -1.54 -10.10 -11.12
N ILE A 614 -1.43 -9.69 -12.39
CA ILE A 614 -2.55 -9.21 -13.23
C ILE A 614 -2.40 -9.79 -14.64
N GLY A 615 -3.42 -10.50 -15.14
CA GLY A 615 -3.45 -11.01 -16.53
C GLY A 615 -2.68 -12.31 -16.76
N TYR A 616 -2.67 -13.17 -15.75
CA TYR A 616 -2.03 -14.49 -15.80
C TYR A 616 -3.04 -15.58 -15.40
N THR A 617 -2.91 -16.74 -16.06
CA THR A 617 -3.85 -17.86 -15.95
C THR A 617 -3.60 -18.80 -14.77
N SER A 618 -2.48 -18.62 -14.06
CA SER A 618 -2.07 -19.49 -12.96
C SER A 618 -1.49 -18.68 -11.80
N THR A 619 -1.52 -19.30 -10.62
CA THR A 619 -1.03 -18.77 -9.35
C THR A 619 0.48 -18.77 -9.21
N THR A 620 1.24 -19.34 -10.16
CA THR A 620 2.70 -19.48 -10.10
C THR A 620 3.41 -18.40 -10.90
N ALA A 621 4.56 -17.91 -10.40
CA ALA A 621 5.47 -17.06 -11.17
C ALA A 621 5.87 -17.71 -12.51
N GLY A 622 5.82 -16.94 -13.60
CA GLY A 622 6.18 -17.39 -14.95
C GLY A 622 5.04 -18.05 -15.75
N ALA A 623 3.78 -17.93 -15.31
CA ALA A 623 2.63 -18.48 -16.05
C ALA A 623 2.47 -17.86 -17.45
N ALA A 624 1.78 -18.57 -18.35
CA ALA A 624 1.44 -18.02 -19.66
C ALA A 624 0.45 -16.86 -19.49
N ALA A 625 0.85 -15.69 -20.00
CA ALA A 625 0.06 -14.48 -19.88
C ALA A 625 -1.13 -14.51 -20.85
N SER A 626 -2.30 -14.11 -20.35
CA SER A 626 -3.56 -13.98 -21.10
C SER A 626 -4.13 -12.64 -20.70
N ASP A 627 -4.07 -11.70 -21.64
CA ASP A 627 -4.03 -10.26 -21.34
C ASP A 627 -5.27 -9.75 -20.57
N ALA A 628 -5.05 -9.17 -19.38
CA ALA A 628 -6.04 -8.34 -18.70
C ALA A 628 -6.22 -6.99 -19.43
N GLY A 629 -6.92 -6.02 -18.83
CA GLY A 629 -6.90 -4.62 -19.30
C GLY A 629 -8.26 -4.12 -19.79
N VAL A 630 -8.24 -3.26 -20.83
CA VAL A 630 -9.42 -2.50 -21.27
C VAL A 630 -9.58 -2.56 -22.79
N THR A 631 -10.72 -3.03 -23.26
CA THR A 631 -10.98 -3.21 -24.70
C THR A 631 -12.29 -2.60 -25.15
N VAL A 632 -12.31 -2.18 -26.42
CA VAL A 632 -13.52 -1.89 -27.19
C VAL A 632 -13.51 -2.78 -28.42
N VAL A 633 -14.57 -3.55 -28.63
CA VAL A 633 -14.73 -4.47 -29.77
C VAL A 633 -15.88 -3.98 -30.64
N LEU A 634 -15.63 -3.80 -31.92
CA LEU A 634 -16.57 -3.26 -32.92
C LEU A 634 -16.68 -4.26 -34.07
N SER A 635 -17.88 -4.76 -34.39
CA SER A 635 -18.05 -5.79 -35.43
C SER A 635 -18.52 -5.27 -36.78
N ASP A 636 -18.67 -3.94 -36.95
CA ASP A 636 -19.30 -3.32 -38.10
C ASP A 636 -18.66 -1.94 -38.40
N ASP A 637 -19.20 -1.23 -39.40
CA ASP A 637 -18.74 0.10 -39.83
C ASP A 637 -18.81 1.15 -38.72
N VAL A 638 -17.85 2.08 -38.75
CA VAL A 638 -17.77 3.24 -37.84
C VAL A 638 -17.70 4.53 -38.65
N GLU A 639 -18.71 5.39 -38.52
CA GLU A 639 -18.86 6.62 -39.30
C GLU A 639 -19.13 7.84 -38.38
N ASP A 640 -18.47 8.97 -38.62
CA ASP A 640 -18.67 10.25 -37.89
C ASP A 640 -18.63 10.09 -36.35
N SER A 641 -17.83 9.15 -35.85
CA SER A 641 -17.90 8.70 -34.44
C SER A 641 -16.58 8.88 -33.70
N SER A 642 -16.64 8.84 -32.38
CA SER A 642 -15.46 8.87 -31.51
C SER A 642 -15.39 7.66 -30.60
N VAL A 643 -14.27 6.93 -30.61
CA VAL A 643 -14.02 5.76 -29.76
C VAL A 643 -12.73 5.96 -28.98
N SER A 644 -12.75 5.74 -27.67
CA SER A 644 -11.57 5.95 -26.82
C SER A 644 -11.36 4.86 -25.76
N VAL A 645 -10.10 4.46 -25.60
CA VAL A 645 -9.54 3.68 -24.49
C VAL A 645 -8.37 4.47 -23.92
N ASN A 646 -8.70 5.49 -23.13
CA ASN A 646 -7.74 6.49 -22.69
C ASN A 646 -7.59 6.52 -21.16
N SER A 647 -6.38 6.88 -20.72
CA SER A 647 -6.09 7.16 -19.31
C SER A 647 -6.43 6.02 -18.36
N ASN A 648 -6.40 4.77 -18.83
CA ASN A 648 -6.55 3.59 -17.99
C ASN A 648 -5.24 3.29 -17.27
N VAL A 649 -5.32 2.68 -16.09
CA VAL A 649 -4.18 2.42 -15.23
C VAL A 649 -4.20 0.95 -14.80
N THR A 650 -3.09 0.25 -14.99
CA THR A 650 -2.86 -1.09 -14.43
C THR A 650 -1.60 -1.07 -13.56
N ARG A 651 -1.72 -1.45 -12.29
CA ARG A 651 -0.62 -1.42 -11.31
C ARG A 651 -0.51 -2.69 -10.51
N GLY A 652 0.71 -3.21 -10.42
CA GLY A 652 1.10 -4.30 -9.53
C GLY A 652 2.24 -3.81 -8.64
N SER A 653 2.16 -4.06 -7.34
CA SER A 653 3.27 -3.82 -6.42
C SER A 653 3.40 -4.95 -5.42
N ALA A 654 4.59 -5.54 -5.33
CA ALA A 654 4.99 -6.56 -4.38
C ALA A 654 6.13 -6.01 -3.52
N ILE A 655 5.92 -5.94 -2.21
CA ILE A 655 6.87 -5.35 -1.25
C ILE A 655 7.09 -6.31 -0.09
N ALA A 656 8.32 -6.75 0.16
CA ALA A 656 8.59 -7.56 1.34
C ALA A 656 8.50 -6.71 2.63
N ASN A 657 9.38 -5.74 2.84
CA ASN A 657 9.41 -4.93 4.06
C ASN A 657 9.27 -3.43 3.76
N SER A 658 8.38 -2.74 4.49
CA SER A 658 8.15 -1.30 4.39
C SER A 658 8.11 -0.62 5.75
N ALA A 659 9.09 0.25 6.01
CA ALA A 659 9.23 0.99 7.26
C ALA A 659 9.15 2.51 7.05
N SER A 660 8.38 3.18 7.91
CA SER A 660 8.38 4.64 8.04
C SER A 660 8.54 5.03 9.51
N ASN A 661 9.67 5.62 9.87
CA ASN A 661 10.01 5.94 11.25
C ASN A 661 10.27 7.44 11.39
N THR A 662 9.64 8.05 12.40
CA THR A 662 9.80 9.48 12.69
C THR A 662 10.06 9.69 14.18
N LEU A 663 11.10 10.45 14.49
CA LEU A 663 11.40 10.91 15.84
C LEU A 663 11.58 12.42 15.79
N SER A 664 10.82 13.14 16.62
CA SER A 664 10.83 14.60 16.62
C SER A 664 10.82 15.16 18.03
N ALA A 665 11.63 16.18 18.28
CA ALA A 665 11.59 16.99 19.49
C ALA A 665 11.63 18.48 19.13
N SER A 666 10.77 19.28 19.77
CA SER A 666 10.69 20.72 19.54
C SER A 666 10.53 21.49 20.83
N ALA A 667 11.39 22.49 21.05
CA ALA A 667 11.41 23.29 22.27
C ALA A 667 11.77 24.76 22.04
N THR A 668 11.56 25.60 23.06
CA THR A 668 12.28 26.87 23.15
C THR A 668 13.70 26.62 23.66
N THR A 669 13.83 25.83 24.72
CA THR A 669 15.10 25.36 25.30
C THR A 669 15.17 23.85 25.26
N MET A 670 16.23 23.28 24.70
CA MET A 670 16.46 21.84 24.64
C MET A 670 17.83 21.49 25.21
N ASN A 671 17.87 20.53 26.15
CA ASN A 671 19.11 19.95 26.68
C ASN A 671 19.02 18.42 26.57
N GLY A 672 20.17 17.76 26.49
CA GLY A 672 20.29 16.32 26.76
C GLY A 672 20.01 16.01 28.22
N ASP A 673 19.80 14.74 28.52
CA ASP A 673 19.37 14.27 29.85
C ASP A 673 20.48 14.35 30.92
N GLY A 674 21.74 14.52 30.51
CA GLY A 674 22.87 14.62 31.43
C GLY A 674 24.18 13.98 30.96
N THR A 675 24.20 13.21 29.87
CA THR A 675 25.43 12.57 29.37
C THR A 675 26.25 13.48 28.45
N ASP A 676 27.52 13.76 28.78
CA ASP A 676 28.46 14.49 27.91
C ASP A 676 29.11 13.57 26.86
N VAL A 677 28.32 12.62 26.34
CA VAL A 677 28.76 11.53 25.47
C VAL A 677 28.24 11.76 24.05
N LYS A 678 29.13 11.65 23.05
CA LYS A 678 28.75 11.70 21.64
C LYS A 678 27.81 10.58 21.27
N ALA A 679 26.84 10.89 20.41
CA ALA A 679 26.02 9.89 19.75
C ALA A 679 26.86 8.90 18.94
N THR A 680 26.39 7.66 18.88
CA THR A 680 26.98 6.56 18.13
C THR A 680 25.92 5.87 17.29
N ALA A 681 26.18 5.72 16.00
CA ALA A 681 25.36 4.91 15.10
C ALA A 681 26.23 3.81 14.51
N THR A 682 25.74 2.58 14.56
CA THR A 682 26.46 1.36 14.16
C THR A 682 25.56 0.47 13.31
N GLY A 683 26.11 -0.14 12.27
CA GLY A 683 25.44 -1.19 11.50
C GLY A 683 26.43 -2.14 10.83
N ASP A 684 26.01 -3.36 10.57
CA ASP A 684 26.81 -4.35 9.85
C ASP A 684 26.00 -5.21 8.86
N ASN A 685 26.71 -6.16 8.24
CA ASN A 685 26.18 -7.04 7.19
C ASN A 685 25.45 -8.28 7.73
N THR A 686 25.25 -8.39 9.04
CA THR A 686 24.46 -9.46 9.68
C THR A 686 23.07 -8.96 10.10
N GLY A 687 22.77 -7.68 9.87
CA GLY A 687 21.52 -7.06 10.30
C GLY A 687 21.57 -6.47 11.72
N ASP A 688 22.69 -6.63 12.43
CA ASP A 688 22.91 -6.02 13.75
C ASP A 688 23.09 -4.51 13.61
N LEU A 689 22.46 -3.75 14.53
CA LEU A 689 22.58 -2.31 14.54
C LEU A 689 22.30 -1.71 15.92
N THR A 690 22.94 -0.58 16.19
CA THR A 690 22.77 0.18 17.43
C THR A 690 22.73 1.68 17.13
N ALA A 691 21.87 2.41 17.82
CA ALA A 691 21.83 3.86 17.87
C ALA A 691 21.83 4.33 19.32
N THR A 692 22.84 5.09 19.73
CA THR A 692 23.00 5.58 21.10
C THR A 692 23.15 7.10 21.09
N GLY A 693 22.42 7.80 21.95
CA GLY A 693 22.36 9.26 22.08
C GLY A 693 21.00 9.68 22.66
N ASP A 694 20.85 10.93 23.09
CA ASP A 694 19.59 11.42 23.70
C ASP A 694 18.38 11.12 22.80
N TYR A 695 18.57 11.23 21.49
CA TYR A 695 17.57 10.87 20.50
C TYR A 695 18.10 9.76 19.59
N SER A 696 17.63 8.53 19.80
CA SER A 696 18.10 7.34 19.08
C SER A 696 17.03 6.76 18.16
N LEU A 697 17.40 6.46 16.92
CA LEU A 697 16.53 5.78 15.96
C LEU A 697 17.29 4.64 15.27
N ALA A 698 16.76 3.43 15.45
CA ALA A 698 17.25 2.18 14.90
C ALA A 698 16.23 1.57 13.94
N SER A 699 16.63 1.27 12.71
CA SER A 699 15.73 0.68 11.70
C SER A 699 16.44 -0.46 10.95
N THR A 700 15.90 -1.67 11.05
CA THR A 700 16.41 -2.84 10.31
C THR A 700 15.30 -3.49 9.49
N GLN A 701 15.61 -3.85 8.26
CA GLN A 701 14.76 -4.68 7.41
C GLN A 701 15.61 -5.79 6.79
N SER A 702 15.18 -7.04 6.97
CA SER A 702 15.91 -8.22 6.50
C SER A 702 15.02 -9.12 5.65
N LEU A 703 15.63 -9.71 4.64
CA LEU A 703 15.07 -10.73 3.76
C LEU A 703 15.74 -12.06 4.06
N GLY A 704 14.94 -13.10 4.27
CA GLY A 704 15.44 -14.46 4.41
C GLY A 704 15.85 -15.07 3.07
N ALA A 705 16.61 -16.18 3.13
CA ALA A 705 17.21 -16.78 1.94
C ALA A 705 16.22 -17.32 0.89
N ASP A 706 15.00 -17.64 1.31
CA ASP A 706 13.93 -18.11 0.43
C ASP A 706 12.90 -17.01 0.09
N SER A 707 13.16 -15.76 0.52
CA SER A 707 12.22 -14.67 0.28
C SER A 707 12.22 -14.20 -1.17
N SER A 708 11.03 -13.82 -1.66
CA SER A 708 10.88 -13.25 -2.98
C SER A 708 9.92 -12.06 -3.00
N SER A 709 10.13 -11.15 -3.95
CA SER A 709 9.13 -10.13 -4.31
C SER A 709 8.96 -10.11 -5.81
N ASN A 710 7.79 -10.53 -6.27
CA ASN A 710 7.49 -10.70 -7.67
C ASN A 710 6.25 -9.89 -8.07
N THR A 711 6.39 -9.11 -9.14
CA THR A 711 5.25 -8.46 -9.80
C THR A 711 5.18 -8.90 -11.25
N GLN A 712 3.99 -9.37 -11.66
CA GLN A 712 3.71 -9.80 -13.04
C GLN A 712 2.46 -9.12 -13.56
N ILE A 713 2.62 -8.29 -14.59
CA ILE A 713 1.51 -7.56 -15.20
C ILE A 713 1.48 -7.78 -16.69
N ALA A 714 0.33 -8.19 -17.19
CA ALA A 714 0.02 -8.33 -18.60
C ALA A 714 -1.32 -7.67 -18.92
N ALA A 715 -1.31 -6.57 -19.65
CA ALA A 715 -2.54 -5.87 -20.02
C ALA A 715 -2.59 -5.45 -21.50
N THR A 716 -3.79 -5.53 -22.06
CA THR A 716 -4.16 -5.03 -23.38
C THR A 716 -5.04 -3.79 -23.26
N TYR A 717 -4.72 -2.77 -24.06
CA TYR A 717 -5.53 -1.58 -24.26
C TYR A 717 -5.88 -1.48 -25.75
N ALA A 718 -7.13 -1.72 -26.13
CA ALA A 718 -7.42 -1.91 -27.55
C ALA A 718 -8.76 -1.37 -28.04
N ILE A 719 -8.75 -0.92 -29.30
CA ILE A 719 -9.96 -0.77 -30.12
C ILE A 719 -9.84 -1.77 -31.27
N ASP A 720 -10.63 -2.82 -31.24
CA ASP A 720 -10.59 -3.91 -32.20
C ASP A 720 -11.83 -3.86 -33.10
N GLN A 721 -11.67 -3.37 -34.33
CA GLN A 721 -12.71 -3.46 -35.35
C GLN A 721 -12.55 -4.76 -36.13
N ALA A 722 -13.65 -5.41 -36.47
CA ALA A 722 -13.64 -6.57 -37.34
C ALA A 722 -13.01 -6.25 -38.72
N ASP A 723 -12.41 -7.27 -39.33
CA ASP A 723 -11.77 -7.16 -40.65
C ASP A 723 -12.79 -6.76 -41.74
N ASP A 724 -12.31 -6.14 -42.82
CA ASP A 724 -13.09 -5.65 -43.97
C ASP A 724 -14.19 -4.60 -43.63
N MET A 725 -14.17 -4.01 -42.42
CA MET A 725 -15.08 -2.93 -42.02
C MET A 725 -14.49 -1.55 -42.30
N THR A 726 -15.36 -0.58 -42.56
CA THR A 726 -14.96 0.80 -42.85
C THR A 726 -14.87 1.65 -41.58
N LEU A 727 -13.85 2.51 -41.52
CA LEU A 727 -13.76 3.61 -40.56
C LEU A 727 -13.75 4.93 -41.33
N SER A 728 -14.83 5.70 -41.25
CA SER A 728 -15.00 6.96 -41.99
C SER A 728 -15.26 8.16 -41.08
N ASP A 729 -14.61 9.29 -41.36
CA ASP A 729 -14.79 10.58 -40.67
C ASP A 729 -14.76 10.51 -39.12
N SER A 730 -14.00 9.55 -38.57
CA SER A 730 -14.08 9.14 -37.16
C SER A 730 -12.76 9.36 -36.40
N ARG A 731 -12.81 9.25 -35.06
CA ARG A 731 -11.65 9.40 -34.18
C ARG A 731 -11.51 8.21 -33.25
N LEU A 732 -10.42 7.47 -33.36
CA LEU A 732 -10.05 6.36 -32.47
C LEU A 732 -8.81 6.74 -31.65
N SER A 733 -8.86 6.48 -30.34
CA SER A 733 -7.78 6.84 -29.42
C SER A 733 -7.52 5.74 -28.40
N VAL A 734 -6.28 5.25 -28.35
CA VAL A 734 -5.73 4.41 -27.28
C VAL A 734 -4.54 5.12 -26.69
N SER A 735 -4.79 6.11 -25.83
CA SER A 735 -3.77 7.09 -25.42
C SER A 735 -3.74 7.35 -23.93
N GLY A 736 -2.55 7.64 -23.40
CA GLY A 736 -2.36 7.98 -21.99
C GLY A 736 -2.59 6.81 -21.03
N ASN A 737 -2.58 5.57 -21.51
CA ASN A 737 -2.71 4.40 -20.64
C ASN A 737 -1.37 4.14 -19.93
N ILE A 738 -1.44 3.77 -18.65
CA ILE A 738 -0.27 3.57 -17.79
C ILE A 738 -0.29 2.14 -17.27
N GLN A 739 0.82 1.44 -17.44
CA GLN A 739 1.09 0.16 -16.82
C GLN A 739 2.36 0.26 -15.99
N PHE A 740 2.30 -0.14 -14.71
CA PHE A 740 3.40 0.00 -13.76
C PHE A 740 3.50 -1.24 -12.87
N GLY A 741 4.60 -1.98 -13.00
CA GLY A 741 4.94 -3.11 -12.13
C GLY A 741 6.12 -2.77 -11.23
N GLU A 742 5.98 -3.01 -9.93
CA GLU A 742 6.98 -2.71 -8.91
C GLU A 742 7.24 -3.93 -8.03
N ALA A 743 8.50 -4.31 -7.87
CA ALA A 743 8.93 -5.35 -6.94
C ALA A 743 10.03 -4.78 -6.04
N LEU A 744 9.78 -4.69 -4.73
CA LEU A 744 10.70 -4.14 -3.76
C LEU A 744 10.97 -5.15 -2.66
N GLY A 745 12.24 -5.35 -2.33
CA GLY A 745 12.63 -6.09 -1.14
C GLY A 745 12.37 -5.26 0.12
N ASN A 746 13.41 -4.56 0.59
CA ASN A 746 13.37 -3.69 1.75
C ASN A 746 13.22 -2.22 1.37
N THR A 747 12.29 -1.51 2.01
CA THR A 747 12.15 -0.06 1.91
C THR A 747 12.05 0.60 3.28
N ALA A 748 12.84 1.64 3.53
CA ALA A 748 12.79 2.39 4.77
C ALA A 748 12.88 3.89 4.57
N THR A 749 12.04 4.63 5.29
CA THR A 749 12.14 6.09 5.43
C THR A 749 12.29 6.44 6.89
N ASN A 750 13.44 7.00 7.27
CA ASN A 750 13.76 7.38 8.65
C ASN A 750 13.98 8.87 8.76
N ARG A 751 13.34 9.51 9.74
CA ARG A 751 13.47 10.95 9.97
C ARG A 751 13.64 11.30 11.44
N VAL A 752 14.75 11.95 11.78
CA VAL A 752 15.01 12.60 13.08
C VAL A 752 14.93 14.12 12.90
N THR A 753 14.18 14.81 13.76
CA THR A 753 14.06 16.28 13.70
C THR A 753 14.13 16.89 15.09
N LEU A 754 15.18 17.68 15.35
CA LEU A 754 15.40 18.41 16.59
C LEU A 754 15.37 19.91 16.32
N SER A 755 14.52 20.65 17.03
CA SER A 755 14.39 22.09 16.86
C SER A 755 14.32 22.80 18.21
N ALA A 756 15.20 23.78 18.42
CA ALA A 756 15.18 24.64 19.60
C ALA A 756 15.35 26.11 19.21
N THR A 757 14.92 27.04 20.07
CA THR A 757 15.37 28.44 19.95
C THR A 757 16.76 28.57 20.55
N ASP A 758 17.03 27.92 21.68
CA ASP A 758 18.31 27.91 22.37
C ASP A 758 18.61 26.49 22.84
N ALA A 759 19.83 25.99 22.66
CA ALA A 759 20.26 24.84 23.47
C ALA A 759 20.69 25.46 24.80
N GLY A 760 20.07 25.05 25.91
CA GLY A 760 20.20 25.77 27.17
C GLY A 760 21.63 25.82 27.70
N ALA A 761 21.84 26.44 28.86
CA ALA A 761 23.15 26.44 29.54
C ALA A 761 23.58 25.05 30.08
N GLY A 762 22.91 23.97 29.67
CA GLY A 762 23.13 22.58 30.05
C GLY A 762 23.95 21.81 28.99
N ILE A 763 23.81 20.48 28.97
CA ILE A 763 24.44 19.61 27.97
C ILE A 763 23.57 19.63 26.70
N ASN A 764 24.16 19.78 25.52
CA ASN A 764 23.42 19.82 24.26
C ASN A 764 22.87 18.44 23.89
N PRO A 765 21.69 18.38 23.25
CA PRO A 765 21.12 17.11 22.81
C PRO A 765 21.99 16.48 21.71
N THR A 766 22.18 15.18 21.80
CA THR A 766 22.84 14.33 20.81
C THR A 766 21.81 13.46 20.07
N ALA A 767 22.12 13.04 18.85
CA ALA A 767 21.22 12.16 18.10
C ALA A 767 21.96 11.13 17.25
N ALA A 768 21.43 9.90 17.25
CA ALA A 768 21.89 8.80 16.42
C ALA A 768 20.76 8.28 15.52
N LEU A 769 21.07 8.06 14.25
CA LEU A 769 20.23 7.32 13.32
C LEU A 769 21.04 6.19 12.70
N SER A 770 20.61 4.94 12.93
CA SER A 770 21.17 3.77 12.26
C SER A 770 20.10 3.06 11.43
N ASN A 771 20.42 2.82 10.17
CA ASN A 771 19.55 2.08 9.26
C ASN A 771 20.34 0.96 8.58
N VAL A 772 19.87 -0.28 8.75
CA VAL A 772 20.42 -1.46 8.09
C VAL A 772 19.35 -2.09 7.21
N GLN A 773 19.68 -2.38 5.95
CA GLN A 773 18.82 -3.23 5.12
C GLN A 773 19.65 -4.37 4.55
N ASP A 774 19.16 -5.58 4.75
CA ASP A 774 19.83 -6.81 4.36
C ASP A 774 18.96 -7.63 3.41
N GLY A 775 19.44 -7.82 2.19
CA GLY A 775 18.78 -8.53 1.11
C GLY A 775 19.50 -9.85 0.81
N ASP A 776 19.63 -10.73 1.81
CA ASP A 776 20.39 -11.98 1.70
C ASP A 776 19.72 -12.96 0.69
N THR A 777 20.40 -13.21 -0.43
CA THR A 777 19.96 -14.09 -1.53
C THR A 777 18.54 -13.85 -2.07
N ALA A 778 18.00 -12.65 -1.91
CA ALA A 778 16.63 -12.32 -2.29
C ALA A 778 16.38 -12.45 -3.81
N ASP A 779 15.20 -12.95 -4.18
CA ASP A 779 14.74 -12.97 -5.58
C ASP A 779 13.71 -11.87 -5.85
N ILE A 780 14.09 -10.87 -6.63
CA ILE A 780 13.24 -9.72 -6.98
C ILE A 780 12.98 -9.71 -8.48
N ASP A 781 11.72 -9.88 -8.89
CA ASP A 781 11.31 -9.90 -10.30
C ASP A 781 10.17 -8.91 -10.55
N ALA A 782 10.45 -7.87 -11.34
CA ALA A 782 9.43 -6.93 -11.82
C ALA A 782 9.20 -7.13 -13.32
N THR A 783 8.05 -7.69 -13.69
CA THR A 783 7.66 -7.95 -15.09
C THR A 783 6.40 -7.16 -15.48
N SER A 784 6.50 -6.41 -16.59
CA SER A 784 5.39 -5.62 -17.13
C SER A 784 5.31 -5.69 -18.66
N ARG A 785 4.26 -6.35 -19.17
CA ARG A 785 3.96 -6.54 -20.60
C ARG A 785 2.70 -5.77 -21.01
N MET A 786 2.85 -4.81 -21.90
CA MET A 786 1.77 -3.98 -22.43
C MET A 786 1.52 -4.30 -23.90
N ASN A 787 0.26 -4.50 -24.26
CA ASN A 787 -0.19 -4.49 -25.65
C ASN A 787 -1.17 -3.32 -25.84
N ALA A 788 -0.95 -2.48 -26.85
CA ALA A 788 -1.91 -1.42 -27.16
C ALA A 788 -2.13 -1.30 -28.66
N TYR A 789 -3.35 -1.46 -29.14
CA TYR A 789 -3.59 -1.49 -30.57
C TYR A 789 -4.93 -0.89 -31.01
N VAL A 790 -4.95 -0.49 -32.27
CA VAL A 790 -6.17 -0.20 -33.01
C VAL A 790 -6.16 -1.11 -34.24
N ASN A 791 -7.28 -1.78 -34.52
CA ASN A 791 -7.45 -2.54 -35.76
C ASN A 791 -8.56 -1.88 -36.57
N ALA A 792 -8.23 -0.97 -37.49
CA ALA A 792 -9.22 -0.27 -38.33
C ALA A 792 -8.58 0.35 -39.59
N ALA A 793 -9.29 0.31 -40.73
CA ALA A 793 -8.89 0.92 -41.99
C ALA A 793 -9.52 2.31 -42.18
N ALA A 794 -8.69 3.36 -42.21
CA ALA A 794 -9.15 4.74 -42.04
C ALA A 794 -9.36 5.52 -43.35
N ASP A 795 -10.54 6.12 -43.51
CA ASP A 795 -10.90 7.14 -44.51
C ASP A 795 -11.38 8.42 -43.80
N GLY A 796 -10.79 9.59 -44.10
CA GLY A 796 -11.13 10.86 -43.43
C GLY A 796 -10.95 10.86 -41.89
N SER A 797 -10.25 9.87 -41.33
CA SER A 797 -10.29 9.54 -39.90
C SER A 797 -8.98 9.81 -39.17
N ALA A 798 -9.02 9.82 -37.83
CA ALA A 798 -7.85 9.98 -36.98
C ALA A 798 -7.68 8.80 -36.02
N ILE A 799 -6.51 8.16 -36.04
CA ILE A 799 -6.11 7.08 -35.13
C ILE A 799 -4.93 7.56 -34.28
N THR A 800 -5.03 7.42 -32.96
CA THR A 800 -4.00 7.89 -32.02
C THR A 800 -3.64 6.84 -30.98
N LEU A 801 -2.37 6.45 -30.91
CA LEU A 801 -1.79 5.58 -29.90
C LEU A 801 -0.62 6.30 -29.23
N SER A 802 -0.90 7.30 -28.39
CA SER A 802 0.12 8.23 -27.88
C SER A 802 0.15 8.31 -26.37
N ASN A 803 1.32 8.66 -25.81
CA ASN A 803 1.54 8.79 -24.36
C ASN A 803 1.21 7.54 -23.55
N ASN A 804 1.28 6.35 -24.15
CA ASN A 804 1.15 5.10 -23.40
C ASN A 804 2.49 4.82 -22.71
N ALA A 805 2.43 4.50 -21.42
CA ALA A 805 3.61 4.27 -20.59
C ALA A 805 3.57 2.87 -19.99
N ASN A 806 4.65 2.13 -20.16
CA ASN A 806 4.88 0.84 -19.52
C ASN A 806 6.17 0.90 -18.70
N THR A 807 6.10 0.54 -17.42
CA THR A 807 7.25 0.58 -16.51
C THR A 807 7.33 -0.67 -15.66
N ALA A 808 8.52 -1.24 -15.56
CA ALA A 808 8.88 -2.25 -14.56
C ALA A 808 10.00 -1.68 -13.67
N LEU A 809 9.84 -1.78 -12.35
CA LEU A 809 10.78 -1.29 -11.35
C LEU A 809 11.08 -2.40 -10.34
N GLY A 810 12.33 -2.83 -10.27
CA GLY A 810 12.82 -3.79 -9.27
C GLY A 810 13.89 -3.15 -8.39
N VAL A 811 13.78 -3.28 -7.05
CA VAL A 811 14.80 -2.80 -6.11
C VAL A 811 14.94 -3.76 -4.92
N ILE A 812 16.17 -4.16 -4.56
CA ILE A 812 16.38 -4.98 -3.36
C ILE A 812 16.29 -4.11 -2.10
N ASN A 813 17.12 -3.06 -1.99
CA ASN A 813 17.09 -2.14 -0.85
C ASN A 813 16.89 -0.68 -1.29
N ASN A 814 15.95 0.00 -0.63
CA ASN A 814 15.58 1.38 -0.89
C ASN A 814 15.46 2.18 0.41
N ALA A 815 16.51 2.92 0.77
CA ALA A 815 16.56 3.69 2.01
C ALA A 815 16.56 5.21 1.79
N SER A 816 15.77 5.91 2.59
CA SER A 816 15.80 7.37 2.71
C SER A 816 15.94 7.78 4.17
N ASN A 817 17.07 8.39 4.53
CA ASN A 817 17.35 8.81 5.89
C ASN A 817 17.54 10.33 5.95
N SER A 818 16.91 10.96 6.93
CA SER A 818 17.06 12.39 7.18
C SER A 818 17.23 12.69 8.66
N MET A 819 18.19 13.53 9.00
CA MET A 819 18.36 14.10 10.32
C MET A 819 18.50 15.62 10.18
N THR A 820 17.67 16.37 10.90
CA THR A 820 17.68 17.83 10.89
C THR A 820 17.79 18.34 12.32
N VAL A 821 18.76 19.20 12.57
CA VAL A 821 19.00 19.83 13.87
C VAL A 821 19.16 21.33 13.70
N ALA A 822 18.37 22.10 14.44
CA ALA A 822 18.40 23.56 14.41
C ALA A 822 18.27 24.17 15.82
N ALA A 823 19.18 25.08 16.17
CA ALA A 823 19.15 25.87 17.40
C ALA A 823 19.89 27.23 17.22
N THR A 824 19.80 28.15 18.19
CA THR A 824 20.67 29.37 18.16
C THR A 824 22.11 29.03 18.50
N ALA A 825 22.35 28.15 19.48
CA ALA A 825 23.66 27.64 19.85
C ALA A 825 23.62 26.12 19.95
N LEU A 826 24.73 25.45 19.60
CA LEU A 826 24.96 24.02 19.77
C LEU A 826 26.42 23.84 20.22
N ASP A 827 26.69 23.45 21.46
CA ASP A 827 28.05 23.03 21.85
C ASP A 827 28.23 21.52 21.63
N GLY A 828 29.47 21.09 21.39
CA GLY A 828 29.77 19.66 21.21
C GLY A 828 30.00 18.94 22.54
N ALA A 829 29.65 17.66 22.59
CA ALA A 829 29.96 16.78 23.70
C ALA A 829 31.47 16.50 23.81
N ALA A 830 32.00 16.41 25.03
CA ALA A 830 33.43 16.26 25.26
C ALA A 830 33.94 14.81 25.20
N THR A 831 33.07 13.81 25.40
CA THR A 831 33.47 12.40 25.53
C THR A 831 32.90 11.54 24.41
N VAL A 832 33.71 10.63 23.86
CA VAL A 832 33.23 9.59 22.92
C VAL A 832 32.67 8.43 23.73
N GLY A 833 31.50 7.91 23.37
CA GLY A 833 30.91 6.74 24.02
C GLY A 833 31.79 5.49 23.93
N SER A 834 31.63 4.55 24.87
CA SER A 834 32.31 3.27 24.79
C SER A 834 31.70 2.43 23.67
N VAL A 835 32.51 2.06 22.66
CA VAL A 835 32.09 1.25 21.50
C VAL A 835 32.68 -0.15 21.60
N THR A 836 31.88 -1.18 21.30
CA THR A 836 32.33 -2.58 21.21
C THR A 836 32.27 -3.08 19.75
N THR A 837 33.44 -3.28 19.13
CA THR A 837 33.70 -4.15 17.96
C THR A 837 33.47 -3.62 16.51
N SER A 838 33.44 -4.54 15.54
CA SER A 838 34.14 -4.57 14.23
C SER A 838 33.36 -4.06 13.00
N SER A 839 32.38 -3.20 13.21
CA SER A 839 31.36 -2.75 12.25
C SER A 839 31.57 -1.31 11.77
N ASP A 840 30.74 -0.84 10.83
CA ASP A 840 30.74 0.56 10.41
C ASP A 840 30.09 1.42 11.48
N THR A 841 30.88 2.27 12.11
CA THR A 841 30.50 3.10 13.26
C THR A 841 30.75 4.58 12.94
N ALA A 842 29.73 5.42 13.15
CA ALA A 842 29.87 6.87 13.18
C ALA A 842 29.73 7.37 14.62
N SER A 843 30.69 8.18 15.07
CA SER A 843 30.64 8.87 16.38
C SER A 843 30.77 10.38 16.22
N ALA A 844 29.73 11.09 16.63
CA ALA A 844 29.53 12.53 16.51
C ALA A 844 28.44 12.98 17.49
N ASP A 845 28.24 14.29 17.69
CA ASP A 845 27.03 14.77 18.39
C ASP A 845 25.77 14.39 17.60
N TYR A 846 25.88 14.42 16.27
CA TYR A 846 24.85 13.98 15.33
C TYR A 846 25.42 12.92 14.38
N ALA A 847 25.12 11.66 14.66
CA ALA A 847 25.66 10.50 13.95
C ALA A 847 24.58 9.82 13.11
N MET A 848 24.89 9.55 11.84
CA MET A 848 24.03 8.81 10.92
C MET A 848 24.84 7.71 10.24
N VAL A 849 24.35 6.47 10.32
CA VAL A 849 24.85 5.33 9.55
C VAL A 849 23.72 4.73 8.72
N ASN A 850 24.01 4.48 7.45
CA ASN A 850 23.17 3.69 6.57
C ASN A 850 24.01 2.57 5.95
N PHE A 851 23.68 1.32 6.27
CA PHE A 851 24.40 0.13 5.81
C PHE A 851 23.46 -0.76 5.00
N GLN A 852 23.81 -1.11 3.76
CA GLN A 852 22.94 -1.86 2.87
C GLN A 852 23.69 -3.03 2.22
N THR A 853 23.15 -4.24 2.32
CA THR A 853 23.68 -5.44 1.64
C THR A 853 22.64 -6.00 0.71
N ALA A 854 23.00 -6.24 -0.55
CA ALA A 854 22.14 -6.88 -1.53
C ALA A 854 22.84 -8.08 -2.17
N ASP A 855 22.21 -9.24 -2.11
CA ASP A 855 22.60 -10.48 -2.79
C ASP A 855 21.38 -11.09 -3.51
N GLY A 856 21.58 -12.16 -4.28
CA GLY A 856 20.52 -12.85 -5.02
C GLY A 856 20.33 -12.34 -6.45
N THR A 857 19.11 -12.46 -6.97
CA THR A 857 18.74 -12.10 -8.35
C THR A 857 17.77 -10.93 -8.35
N LEU A 858 18.04 -9.96 -9.23
CA LEU A 858 17.17 -8.82 -9.45
C LEU A 858 16.92 -8.66 -10.95
N ASP A 859 15.71 -9.02 -11.38
CA ASP A 859 15.26 -8.92 -12.76
C ASP A 859 14.16 -7.84 -12.89
N SER A 860 14.29 -7.00 -13.92
CA SER A 860 13.27 -6.00 -14.29
C SER A 860 13.04 -6.06 -15.79
N THR A 861 11.82 -6.43 -16.20
CA THR A 861 11.46 -6.67 -17.61
C THR A 861 10.24 -5.86 -18.03
N ALA A 862 10.43 -4.94 -18.98
CA ALA A 862 9.34 -4.18 -19.59
C ALA A 862 9.23 -4.48 -21.10
N SER A 863 8.04 -4.85 -21.57
CA SER A 863 7.78 -5.10 -23.00
C SER A 863 6.51 -4.39 -23.46
N SER A 864 6.60 -3.63 -24.56
CA SER A 864 5.43 -2.97 -25.15
C SER A 864 5.26 -3.31 -26.62
N THR A 865 4.07 -3.70 -27.03
CA THR A 865 3.69 -3.84 -28.44
C THR A 865 2.58 -2.87 -28.77
N LEU A 866 2.85 -1.93 -29.68
CA LEU A 866 1.92 -0.92 -30.14
C LEU A 866 1.75 -1.00 -31.65
N PHE A 867 0.52 -1.17 -32.13
CA PHE A 867 0.30 -1.26 -33.56
C PHE A 867 -1.05 -0.77 -34.04
N ASN A 868 -1.07 -0.37 -35.30
CA ASN A 868 -2.28 -0.36 -36.11
C ASN A 868 -2.04 -1.31 -37.28
N SER A 869 -2.79 -2.40 -37.32
CA SER A 869 -2.68 -3.39 -38.38
C SER A 869 -3.98 -3.35 -39.17
N GLU A 870 -3.97 -2.78 -40.37
CA GLU A 870 -5.05 -2.97 -41.34
C GLU A 870 -4.85 -4.37 -41.95
N LYS A 871 -5.27 -5.41 -41.23
CA LYS A 871 -4.93 -6.80 -41.57
C LYS A 871 -5.92 -7.31 -42.64
N ALA A 872 -5.39 -7.55 -43.84
CA ALA A 872 -6.04 -8.34 -44.89
C ALA A 872 -7.33 -7.77 -45.51
N ASP A 873 -7.55 -6.46 -45.46
CA ASP A 873 -8.66 -5.86 -46.19
C ASP A 873 -8.47 -6.04 -47.71
N THR A 874 -9.40 -6.78 -48.32
CA THR A 874 -9.39 -7.04 -49.77
C THR A 874 -10.25 -6.04 -50.55
N THR A 875 -10.99 -5.20 -49.84
CA THR A 875 -12.08 -4.35 -50.35
C THR A 875 -11.81 -2.86 -50.24
N THR A 876 -11.10 -2.37 -49.21
CA THR A 876 -10.75 -0.96 -49.05
C THR A 876 -9.42 -0.61 -49.71
N ALA A 877 -9.29 0.66 -50.10
CA ALA A 877 -8.22 1.13 -50.97
C ALA A 877 -6.92 1.49 -50.25
N GLY A 878 -6.80 1.24 -48.93
CA GLY A 878 -5.74 1.74 -48.03
C GLY A 878 -6.21 2.92 -47.16
N THR A 879 -5.29 3.59 -46.46
CA THR A 879 -5.57 4.73 -45.58
C THR A 879 -5.69 6.02 -46.41
N ALA A 880 -6.84 6.68 -46.39
CA ALA A 880 -7.15 7.85 -47.21
C ALA A 880 -7.53 9.08 -46.37
N ASP A 881 -7.01 10.26 -46.73
CA ASP A 881 -7.28 11.56 -46.10
C ASP A 881 -7.27 11.55 -44.55
N SER A 882 -6.43 10.69 -43.96
CA SER A 882 -6.45 10.32 -42.54
C SER A 882 -5.16 10.68 -41.81
N ARG A 883 -5.20 10.65 -40.47
CA ARG A 883 -4.04 10.86 -39.60
C ARG A 883 -3.85 9.71 -38.62
N VAL A 884 -2.67 9.10 -38.62
CA VAL A 884 -2.28 8.07 -37.66
C VAL A 884 -1.06 8.56 -36.86
N ALA A 885 -1.12 8.47 -35.54
CA ALA A 885 -0.04 8.95 -34.67
C ALA A 885 0.29 7.99 -33.52
N PHE A 886 1.57 7.64 -33.42
CA PHE A 886 2.19 6.89 -32.32
C PHE A 886 3.26 7.77 -31.68
N ASN A 887 2.85 8.68 -30.80
CA ASN A 887 3.76 9.69 -30.25
C ASN A 887 4.02 9.48 -28.77
N SER A 888 5.26 9.71 -28.34
CA SER A 888 5.63 9.80 -26.92
C SER A 888 5.24 8.59 -26.08
N ASN A 889 5.22 7.39 -26.67
CA ASN A 889 5.05 6.17 -25.91
C ASN A 889 6.39 5.76 -25.26
N SER A 890 6.35 5.27 -24.03
CA SER A 890 7.55 4.92 -23.26
C SER A 890 7.47 3.50 -22.72
N THR A 891 8.58 2.78 -22.83
CA THR A 891 8.81 1.50 -22.17
C THR A 891 10.09 1.58 -21.35
N THR A 892 9.98 1.36 -20.04
CA THR A 892 11.09 1.54 -19.10
C THR A 892 11.20 0.31 -18.21
N ALA A 893 12.36 -0.33 -18.19
CA ALA A 893 12.75 -1.26 -17.14
C ALA A 893 13.83 -0.60 -16.29
N GLU A 894 13.66 -0.62 -14.96
CA GLU A 894 14.63 -0.14 -13.99
C GLU A 894 14.89 -1.22 -12.94
N ALA A 895 16.17 -1.51 -12.69
CA ALA A 895 16.64 -2.44 -11.67
C ALA A 895 17.75 -1.77 -10.86
N SER A 896 17.64 -1.74 -9.53
CA SER A 896 18.67 -1.22 -8.64
C SER A 896 18.88 -2.14 -7.43
N ALA A 897 20.09 -2.66 -7.19
CA ALA A 897 20.33 -3.47 -5.99
C ALA A 897 20.17 -2.61 -4.72
N ASN A 898 20.98 -1.56 -4.56
CA ASN A 898 20.88 -0.62 -3.44
C ASN A 898 20.63 0.81 -3.93
N ARG A 899 19.54 1.44 -3.47
CA ARG A 899 19.21 2.84 -3.76
C ARG A 899 19.04 3.63 -2.47
N VAL A 900 19.90 4.63 -2.25
CA VAL A 900 19.97 5.35 -0.98
C VAL A 900 19.98 6.86 -1.17
N ALA A 901 19.24 7.56 -0.30
CA ALA A 901 19.35 8.99 -0.11
C ALA A 901 19.49 9.34 1.38
N ASN A 902 20.59 9.98 1.76
CA ASN A 902 20.88 10.43 3.11
C ASN A 902 21.02 11.95 3.16
N ALA A 903 20.37 12.59 4.13
CA ALA A 903 20.46 14.02 4.36
C ALA A 903 20.65 14.35 5.84
N LEU A 904 21.80 14.92 6.20
CA LEU A 904 22.09 15.44 7.55
C LEU A 904 22.21 16.96 7.48
N GLN A 905 21.40 17.67 8.27
CA GLN A 905 21.43 19.12 8.38
C GLN A 905 21.66 19.53 9.83
N VAL A 906 22.68 20.35 10.06
CA VAL A 906 22.99 20.95 11.36
C VAL A 906 23.16 22.45 11.16
N SER A 907 22.36 23.25 11.88
CA SER A 907 22.38 24.71 11.76
C SER A 907 22.32 25.40 13.12
N ALA A 908 23.30 26.26 13.39
CA ALA A 908 23.29 27.18 14.55
C ALA A 908 24.12 28.45 14.32
N LEU A 909 23.88 29.50 15.12
CA LEU A 909 24.65 30.75 15.11
C LEU A 909 26.01 30.57 15.81
N ASP A 910 26.05 29.82 16.90
CA ASP A 910 27.27 29.29 17.53
C ASP A 910 27.22 27.77 17.46
N ASN A 911 28.26 27.12 16.91
CA ASN A 911 28.24 25.67 16.70
C ASN A 911 29.61 25.06 16.99
N GLY A 912 29.74 24.40 18.15
CA GLY A 912 30.83 23.51 18.49
C GLY A 912 30.51 22.03 18.29
N ALA A 913 29.31 21.68 17.83
CA ALA A 913 28.87 20.30 17.65
C ALA A 913 29.45 19.64 16.39
N THR A 914 29.55 18.32 16.42
CA THR A 914 30.11 17.45 15.40
C THR A 914 29.02 16.70 14.64
N ALA A 915 29.25 16.42 13.35
CA ALA A 915 28.29 15.73 12.49
C ALA A 915 28.98 14.67 11.63
N ALA A 916 28.44 13.44 11.62
CA ALA A 916 28.94 12.33 10.82
C ALA A 916 27.82 11.65 10.03
N LEU A 917 28.03 11.48 8.73
CA LEU A 917 27.18 10.70 7.84
C LEU A 917 28.04 9.60 7.21
N GLY A 918 27.82 8.35 7.63
CA GLY A 918 28.40 7.16 7.04
C GLY A 918 27.38 6.43 6.16
N ASN A 919 27.74 6.13 4.93
CA ASN A 919 26.93 5.33 4.02
C ASN A 919 27.77 4.21 3.40
N THR A 920 27.38 2.97 3.66
CA THR A 920 28.01 1.78 3.11
C THR A 920 27.00 0.97 2.32
N GLN A 921 27.34 0.61 1.08
CA GLN A 921 26.51 -0.24 0.24
C GLN A 921 27.35 -1.36 -0.38
N ILE A 922 26.93 -2.59 -0.17
CA ILE A 922 27.56 -3.80 -0.70
C ILE A 922 26.54 -4.50 -1.60
N SER A 923 26.94 -4.82 -2.83
CA SER A 923 26.10 -5.51 -3.81
C SER A 923 26.85 -6.68 -4.43
N ASP A 924 26.41 -7.88 -4.11
CA ASP A 924 26.80 -9.14 -4.77
C ASP A 924 25.71 -9.64 -5.72
N ALA A 925 24.52 -9.02 -5.68
CA ALA A 925 23.36 -9.33 -6.50
C ALA A 925 23.63 -9.28 -8.02
N ALA A 926 23.00 -10.19 -8.75
CA ALA A 926 22.92 -10.16 -10.21
C ALA A 926 21.75 -9.25 -10.65
N VAL A 927 22.08 -8.06 -11.16
CA VAL A 927 21.10 -7.04 -11.55
C VAL A 927 20.91 -7.04 -13.06
N ASN A 928 19.71 -7.39 -13.52
CA ASN A 928 19.35 -7.37 -14.94
C ASN A 928 18.14 -6.47 -15.20
N SER A 929 18.25 -5.62 -16.21
CA SER A 929 17.15 -4.79 -16.71
C SER A 929 16.98 -5.03 -18.20
N THR A 930 15.77 -5.41 -18.63
CA THR A 930 15.44 -5.70 -20.03
C THR A 930 14.24 -4.88 -20.50
N ALA A 931 14.42 -4.09 -21.55
CA ALA A 931 13.35 -3.33 -22.19
C ALA A 931 13.21 -3.69 -23.67
N THR A 932 11.99 -4.01 -24.10
CA THR A 932 11.66 -4.30 -25.51
C THR A 932 10.47 -3.45 -25.96
N SER A 933 10.46 -3.00 -27.22
CA SER A 933 9.31 -2.27 -27.75
C SER A 933 9.12 -2.53 -29.24
N SER A 934 7.89 -2.76 -29.67
CA SER A 934 7.52 -2.81 -31.08
C SER A 934 6.42 -1.80 -31.32
N VAL A 935 6.74 -0.67 -31.95
CA VAL A 935 5.80 0.39 -32.29
C VAL A 935 5.73 0.48 -33.81
N GLY A 936 4.60 0.07 -34.39
CA GLY A 936 4.51 -0.17 -35.82
C GLY A 936 3.20 0.25 -36.47
N PHE A 937 3.31 0.88 -37.64
CA PHE A 937 2.20 1.01 -38.59
C PHE A 937 2.52 0.13 -39.80
N THR A 938 1.71 -0.89 -40.05
CA THR A 938 1.92 -1.80 -41.19
C THR A 938 0.67 -1.88 -42.05
N MET A 939 0.87 -1.74 -43.36
CA MET A 939 -0.16 -1.90 -44.38
C MET A 939 0.31 -2.86 -45.46
N THR A 940 -0.54 -3.81 -45.83
CA THR A 940 -0.32 -4.71 -46.98
C THR A 940 -1.58 -4.79 -47.81
N THR A 941 -1.59 -4.19 -49.00
CA THR A 941 -2.75 -4.21 -49.90
C THR A 941 -2.55 -5.24 -51.02
N ALA A 942 -3.54 -6.11 -51.28
CA ALA A 942 -3.46 -7.15 -52.32
C ALA A 942 -3.77 -6.64 -53.76
N ASN A 943 -4.24 -5.40 -53.90
CA ASN A 943 -4.73 -4.81 -55.16
C ASN A 943 -3.86 -3.64 -55.67
N THR A 944 -4.13 -3.15 -56.89
CA THR A 944 -3.51 -1.94 -57.49
C THR A 944 -3.89 -0.62 -56.79
N GLY A 945 -4.42 -0.68 -55.57
CA GLY A 945 -4.86 0.46 -54.74
C GLY A 945 -3.69 1.26 -54.15
N LYS A 946 -4.01 2.34 -53.42
CA LYS A 946 -3.01 3.22 -52.82
C LYS A 946 -2.86 2.95 -51.33
N ALA A 947 -1.74 2.39 -50.86
CA ALA A 947 -1.61 2.10 -49.42
C ALA A 947 -1.83 3.36 -48.54
N LEU A 948 -1.27 4.51 -48.90
CA LEU A 948 -1.48 5.78 -48.18
C LEU A 948 -1.78 6.95 -49.14
N SER A 949 -2.95 7.59 -49.06
CA SER A 949 -3.35 8.69 -49.95
C SER A 949 -3.83 9.92 -49.17
N GLY A 950 -3.27 11.11 -49.44
CA GLY A 950 -3.68 12.36 -48.76
C GLY A 950 -3.49 12.36 -47.23
N SER A 951 -2.74 11.39 -46.70
CA SER A 951 -2.76 11.01 -45.28
C SER A 951 -1.43 11.28 -44.60
N SER A 952 -1.42 11.22 -43.27
CA SER A 952 -0.20 11.35 -42.45
C SER A 952 -0.05 10.21 -41.43
N VAL A 953 1.14 9.61 -41.36
CA VAL A 953 1.53 8.64 -40.32
C VAL A 953 2.74 9.17 -39.57
N ASN A 954 2.68 9.26 -38.25
CA ASN A 954 3.78 9.74 -37.42
C ASN A 954 4.11 8.75 -36.30
N ILE A 955 5.37 8.36 -36.19
CA ILE A 955 5.94 7.64 -35.04
C ILE A 955 7.03 8.56 -34.47
N ASP A 956 6.70 9.32 -33.42
CA ASP A 956 7.57 10.41 -32.94
C ASP A 956 7.80 10.40 -31.43
N GLY A 957 9.05 10.58 -31.02
CA GLY A 957 9.39 10.77 -29.61
C GLY A 957 9.16 9.55 -28.72
N ASN A 958 9.09 8.34 -29.28
CA ASN A 958 8.92 7.11 -28.49
C ASN A 958 10.25 6.65 -27.88
N THR A 959 10.21 6.01 -26.71
CA THR A 959 11.40 5.63 -25.96
C THR A 959 11.35 4.18 -25.45
N THR A 960 12.47 3.46 -25.61
CA THR A 960 12.74 2.18 -24.94
C THR A 960 13.97 2.35 -24.06
N THR A 961 13.85 2.14 -22.75
CA THR A 961 14.97 2.33 -21.81
C THR A 961 15.11 1.16 -20.86
N ALA A 962 16.29 0.57 -20.80
CA ALA A 962 16.71 -0.35 -19.73
C ALA A 962 17.76 0.34 -18.86
N LEU A 963 17.54 0.38 -17.55
CA LEU A 963 18.43 0.99 -16.56
C LEU A 963 18.74 -0.03 -15.46
N ALA A 964 20.01 -0.45 -15.36
CA ALA A 964 20.49 -1.36 -14.32
C ALA A 964 21.53 -0.67 -13.44
N ARG A 965 21.42 -0.83 -12.12
CA ARG A 965 22.28 -0.18 -11.13
C ARG A 965 22.64 -1.17 -10.02
N GLY A 966 23.93 -1.29 -9.69
CA GLY A 966 24.36 -1.98 -8.47
C GLY A 966 24.04 -1.10 -7.26
N ASN A 967 24.98 -0.21 -6.91
CA ASN A 967 24.82 0.73 -5.80
C ASN A 967 24.61 2.18 -6.28
N THR A 968 23.63 2.86 -5.70
CA THR A 968 23.40 4.29 -5.89
C THR A 968 23.18 4.99 -4.56
N ALA A 969 23.94 6.07 -4.33
CA ALA A 969 23.82 6.90 -3.14
C ALA A 969 23.82 8.39 -3.47
N SER A 970 22.98 9.13 -2.75
CA SER A 970 23.09 10.58 -2.60
C SER A 970 23.25 10.91 -1.12
N ASN A 971 24.38 11.51 -0.76
CA ASN A 971 24.68 11.90 0.62
C ASN A 971 24.86 13.41 0.67
N THR A 972 24.02 14.09 1.44
CA THR A 972 24.11 15.54 1.65
C THR A 972 24.29 15.85 3.12
N LEU A 973 25.39 16.54 3.45
CA LEU A 973 25.62 17.15 4.75
C LEU A 973 25.61 18.67 4.60
N SER A 974 24.66 19.34 5.23
CA SER A 974 24.61 20.79 5.35
C SER A 974 24.98 21.19 6.77
N TYR A 975 26.14 21.83 6.92
CA TYR A 975 26.70 22.20 8.21
C TYR A 975 26.88 23.72 8.29
N ALA A 976 25.83 24.40 8.73
CA ALA A 976 25.78 25.86 8.79
C ALA A 976 26.17 26.37 10.19
N VAL A 977 27.22 27.20 10.25
CA VAL A 977 27.76 27.81 11.47
C VAL A 977 27.86 29.32 11.32
N GLY A 978 27.53 30.08 12.37
CA GLY A 978 27.71 31.53 12.38
C GLY A 978 29.16 31.97 12.62
N ALA A 979 29.37 33.29 12.81
CA ALA A 979 30.71 33.92 12.84
C ALA A 979 31.54 33.61 14.11
N THR A 980 30.94 32.99 15.12
CA THR A 980 31.57 32.58 16.37
C THR A 980 31.58 31.06 16.42
N TYR A 981 32.71 30.44 16.04
CA TYR A 981 32.91 29.00 16.13
C TYR A 981 33.76 28.67 17.35
N SER A 982 33.32 27.70 18.14
CA SER A 982 34.08 27.11 19.24
C SER A 982 34.59 25.74 18.80
N ALA A 983 35.91 25.53 18.81
CA ALA A 983 36.48 24.26 18.38
C ALA A 983 36.05 23.11 19.32
N PRO A 984 35.59 21.96 18.79
CA PRO A 984 35.24 20.81 19.62
C PRO A 984 36.49 20.29 20.34
N THR A 985 36.29 19.77 21.54
CA THR A 985 37.36 19.25 22.41
C THR A 985 37.87 17.88 21.96
N THR A 986 37.08 17.12 21.19
CA THR A 986 37.44 15.83 20.56
C THR A 986 36.91 15.72 19.12
N GLY A 987 37.67 15.10 18.21
CA GLY A 987 37.28 14.98 16.80
C GLY A 987 36.16 13.97 16.53
N THR A 988 35.50 14.08 15.38
CA THR A 988 34.54 13.12 14.82
C THR A 988 35.28 12.00 14.09
N ALA A 989 34.76 10.77 14.13
CA ALA A 989 35.29 9.68 13.33
C ALA A 989 34.17 8.79 12.78
N ILE A 990 34.34 8.36 11.54
CA ILE A 990 33.68 7.19 10.98
C ILE A 990 34.77 6.12 10.85
N THR A 991 34.53 4.95 11.42
CA THR A 991 35.46 3.81 11.44
C THR A 991 34.77 2.54 10.95
N GLY A 992 35.51 1.64 10.31
CA GLY A 992 34.97 0.44 9.69
C GLY A 992 35.92 -0.09 8.61
N THR A 993 35.38 -0.54 7.48
CA THR A 993 36.18 -0.92 6.28
C THR A 993 36.99 0.27 5.73
N SER A 994 36.37 1.44 5.77
CA SER A 994 36.94 2.73 5.42
C SER A 994 36.87 3.67 6.64
N SER A 995 37.68 4.73 6.64
CA SER A 995 37.63 5.71 7.73
C SER A 995 37.80 7.14 7.24
N ALA A 996 37.13 8.06 7.93
CA ALA A 996 37.23 9.49 7.73
C ALA A 996 37.04 10.22 9.07
N ALA A 997 37.75 11.32 9.27
CA ALA A 997 37.70 12.08 10.50
C ALA A 997 37.71 13.59 10.22
N GLY A 998 37.05 14.35 11.08
CA GLY A 998 36.84 15.80 10.92
C GLY A 998 35.92 16.35 12.00
N THR A 999 35.31 17.51 11.79
CA THR A 999 34.20 18.04 12.60
C THR A 999 32.87 17.73 11.91
N ALA A 1000 32.83 17.91 10.58
CA ALA A 1000 31.75 17.50 9.70
C ALA A 1000 32.28 16.49 8.67
N VAL A 1001 31.74 15.27 8.66
CA VAL A 1001 32.26 14.16 7.85
C VAL A 1001 31.15 13.50 7.04
N VAL A 1002 31.42 13.27 5.75
CA VAL A 1002 30.65 12.38 4.88
C VAL A 1002 31.57 11.26 4.40
N LEU A 1003 31.24 10.01 4.73
CA LEU A 1003 31.87 8.82 4.17
C LEU A 1003 30.85 8.07 3.31
N ASN A 1004 31.24 7.73 2.10
CA ASN A 1004 30.48 6.87 1.22
C ASN A 1004 31.37 5.73 0.68
N ASP A 1005 31.15 4.52 1.18
CA ASP A 1005 31.83 3.30 0.75
C ASP A 1005 30.87 2.43 -0.07
N GLN A 1006 31.21 2.12 -1.32
CA GLN A 1006 30.39 1.30 -2.21
C GLN A 1006 31.21 0.18 -2.83
N SER A 1007 30.74 -1.05 -2.69
CA SER A 1007 31.34 -2.23 -3.33
C SER A 1007 30.30 -2.96 -4.18
N ASN A 1008 30.63 -3.21 -5.45
CA ASN A 1008 29.83 -4.02 -6.35
C ASN A 1008 30.67 -5.18 -6.91
N SER A 1009 30.33 -6.41 -6.50
CA SER A 1009 30.95 -7.63 -7.03
C SER A 1009 30.00 -8.39 -7.98
N GLY A 1010 28.69 -8.17 -7.84
CA GLY A 1010 27.64 -8.72 -8.69
C GLY A 1010 27.65 -8.18 -10.13
N ALA A 1011 27.09 -8.95 -11.06
CA ALA A 1011 26.95 -8.52 -12.46
C ALA A 1011 25.82 -7.50 -12.61
N VAL A 1012 26.02 -6.46 -13.41
CA VAL A 1012 25.00 -5.45 -13.73
C VAL A 1012 24.81 -5.36 -15.23
N THR A 1013 23.63 -5.74 -15.72
CA THR A 1013 23.30 -5.83 -17.14
C THR A 1013 22.07 -5.01 -17.50
N ALA A 1014 22.23 -4.03 -18.38
CA ALA A 1014 21.12 -3.34 -19.02
C ALA A 1014 21.01 -3.76 -20.50
N LEU A 1015 19.83 -4.26 -20.90
CA LEU A 1015 19.55 -4.73 -22.24
C LEU A 1015 18.31 -4.02 -22.81
N SER A 1016 18.51 -3.19 -23.81
CA SER A 1016 17.42 -2.77 -24.69
C SER A 1016 17.48 -3.58 -25.97
N ASP A 1017 16.55 -4.53 -26.13
CA ASP A 1017 16.56 -5.47 -27.25
C ASP A 1017 15.31 -5.36 -28.13
N ALA A 1018 15.45 -5.78 -29.39
CA ALA A 1018 14.36 -5.91 -30.36
C ALA A 1018 13.48 -4.65 -30.53
N ALA A 1019 14.01 -3.46 -30.19
CA ALA A 1019 13.27 -2.21 -30.26
C ALA A 1019 13.01 -1.83 -31.73
N THR A 1020 11.74 -1.83 -32.14
CA THR A 1020 11.31 -1.57 -33.52
C THR A 1020 10.38 -0.38 -33.57
N TYR A 1021 10.74 0.65 -34.34
CA TYR A 1021 9.90 1.79 -34.68
C TYR A 1021 9.76 1.82 -36.20
N ALA A 1022 8.60 1.38 -36.70
CA ALA A 1022 8.46 1.06 -38.13
C ALA A 1022 7.17 1.61 -38.76
N VAL A 1023 7.32 2.21 -39.94
CA VAL A 1023 6.22 2.41 -40.88
C VAL A 1023 6.49 1.53 -42.10
N VAL A 1024 5.57 0.62 -42.39
CA VAL A 1024 5.68 -0.34 -43.50
C VAL A 1024 4.46 -0.22 -44.41
N LEU A 1025 4.67 0.18 -45.66
CA LEU A 1025 3.64 0.38 -46.68
C LEU A 1025 3.90 -0.54 -47.88
N ASN A 1026 3.17 -1.65 -47.96
CA ASN A 1026 3.31 -2.62 -49.04
C ASN A 1026 2.10 -2.60 -49.97
N SER A 1027 2.28 -2.07 -51.18
CA SER A 1027 1.25 -2.02 -52.23
C SER A 1027 1.50 -2.97 -53.40
N GLY A 1028 2.48 -3.87 -53.29
CA GLY A 1028 2.88 -4.74 -54.41
C GLY A 1028 3.30 -3.94 -55.64
N THR A 1029 2.55 -4.03 -56.73
CA THR A 1029 2.77 -3.27 -57.98
C THR A 1029 2.08 -1.89 -58.00
N GLY A 1030 1.33 -1.54 -56.95
CA GLY A 1030 0.55 -0.30 -56.81
C GLY A 1030 1.36 0.94 -56.40
N THR A 1031 0.64 2.00 -56.03
CA THR A 1031 1.23 3.25 -55.49
C THR A 1031 1.19 3.19 -53.97
N ALA A 1032 2.32 3.04 -53.30
CA ALA A 1032 2.33 2.95 -51.85
C ALA A 1032 1.99 4.27 -51.14
N MET A 1033 2.37 5.42 -51.73
CA MET A 1033 2.05 6.74 -51.16
C MET A 1033 1.69 7.77 -52.23
N SER A 1034 0.65 8.57 -52.01
CA SER A 1034 0.22 9.65 -52.90
C SER A 1034 -0.18 10.90 -52.11
N ASN A 1035 0.50 12.04 -52.30
CA ASN A 1035 0.24 13.28 -51.56
C ASN A 1035 0.22 13.10 -50.03
N SER A 1036 1.02 12.17 -49.51
CA SER A 1036 1.00 11.74 -48.11
C SER A 1036 2.32 12.05 -47.38
N ALA A 1037 2.29 12.03 -46.06
CA ALA A 1037 3.47 12.15 -45.21
C ALA A 1037 3.62 10.94 -44.29
N ALA A 1038 4.82 10.38 -44.18
CA ALA A 1038 5.14 9.37 -43.17
C ALA A 1038 6.44 9.71 -42.46
N SER A 1039 6.46 9.62 -41.13
CA SER A 1039 7.66 9.91 -40.34
C SER A 1039 7.88 8.92 -39.19
N ALA A 1040 9.14 8.53 -39.03
CA ALA A 1040 9.67 7.90 -37.82
C ALA A 1040 10.78 8.82 -37.28
N SER A 1041 10.47 9.67 -36.30
CA SER A 1041 11.39 10.72 -35.84
C SER A 1041 11.58 10.75 -34.32
N ASN A 1042 12.74 11.25 -33.88
CA ASN A 1042 13.04 11.49 -32.46
C ASN A 1042 12.82 10.28 -31.52
N ASN A 1043 12.82 9.05 -32.04
CA ASN A 1043 12.66 7.84 -31.25
C ASN A 1043 14.01 7.45 -30.64
N ALA A 1044 14.02 7.01 -29.38
CA ALA A 1044 15.25 6.70 -28.65
C ALA A 1044 15.24 5.28 -28.06
N VAL A 1045 16.39 4.61 -28.13
CA VAL A 1045 16.65 3.33 -27.46
C VAL A 1045 17.87 3.49 -26.57
N ASN A 1046 17.73 3.26 -25.26
CA ASN A 1046 18.75 3.54 -24.26
C ASN A 1046 18.99 2.32 -23.35
N ALA A 1047 20.21 1.82 -23.30
CA ALA A 1047 20.66 0.86 -22.28
C ALA A 1047 21.71 1.53 -21.39
N LEU A 1048 21.44 1.60 -20.09
CA LEU A 1048 22.29 2.30 -19.11
C LEU A 1048 22.61 1.35 -17.94
N ALA A 1049 23.89 1.04 -17.73
CA ALA A 1049 24.33 0.18 -16.63
C ALA A 1049 25.38 0.90 -15.77
N TYR A 1050 25.19 0.89 -14.46
CA TYR A 1050 26.10 1.49 -13.48
C TYR A 1050 26.44 0.48 -12.38
N GLY A 1051 27.72 0.22 -12.13
CA GLY A 1051 28.15 -0.56 -10.97
C GLY A 1051 27.90 0.22 -9.68
N ASN A 1052 28.70 1.26 -9.44
CA ASN A 1052 28.53 2.18 -8.32
C ASN A 1052 28.35 3.63 -8.80
N SER A 1053 27.38 4.34 -8.22
CA SER A 1053 27.14 5.76 -8.44
C SER A 1053 26.95 6.49 -7.11
N ALA A 1054 27.71 7.56 -6.88
CA ALA A 1054 27.61 8.38 -5.68
C ALA A 1054 27.63 9.87 -5.99
N VAL A 1055 26.80 10.62 -5.26
CA VAL A 1055 26.87 12.07 -5.16
C VAL A 1055 27.01 12.42 -3.69
N ASN A 1056 28.15 13.01 -3.31
CA ASN A 1056 28.44 13.43 -1.95
C ASN A 1056 28.58 14.95 -1.92
N ASN A 1057 27.71 15.63 -1.19
CA ASN A 1057 27.74 17.07 -1.04
C ASN A 1057 27.91 17.47 0.42
N LEU A 1058 28.95 18.25 0.71
CA LEU A 1058 29.15 18.91 1.99
C LEU A 1058 29.10 20.41 1.80
N THR A 1059 28.19 21.09 2.47
CA THR A 1059 28.06 22.55 2.45
C THR A 1059 28.39 23.13 3.82
N MET A 1060 29.25 24.15 3.86
CA MET A 1060 29.67 24.85 5.08
C MET A 1060 29.38 26.36 5.00
N ALA A 1061 29.17 27.03 6.13
CA ALA A 1061 28.85 28.47 6.13
C ALA A 1061 30.06 29.42 6.07
N THR A 1062 31.29 29.00 6.40
CA THR A 1062 32.50 29.85 6.34
C THR A 1062 33.78 29.07 6.00
N PHE A 1063 34.76 29.73 5.35
CA PHE A 1063 36.12 29.20 5.10
C PHE A 1063 37.20 30.22 5.59
N GLY A 1064 38.22 29.78 6.35
CA GLY A 1064 39.14 30.66 7.10
C GLY A 1064 39.88 29.98 8.27
N ALA A 1065 40.82 30.69 8.92
CA ALA A 1065 41.58 30.16 10.07
C ALA A 1065 40.74 30.18 11.36
N GLY A 1066 40.76 29.08 12.12
CA GLY A 1066 39.95 28.91 13.33
C GLY A 1066 38.54 28.34 13.09
N LEU A 1067 38.36 27.55 12.02
CA LEU A 1067 37.08 26.99 11.57
C LEU A 1067 37.03 25.45 11.68
N PRO A 1068 35.83 24.83 11.60
CA PRO A 1068 35.66 23.37 11.69
C PRO A 1068 36.40 22.60 10.60
N SER A 1069 37.01 21.48 10.99
CA SER A 1069 37.62 20.55 10.05
C SER A 1069 36.54 19.78 9.29
N ASN A 1070 36.77 19.44 8.02
CA ASN A 1070 35.79 18.74 7.20
C ASN A 1070 36.44 17.65 6.37
N ALA A 1071 35.66 16.61 6.06
CA ALA A 1071 36.09 15.53 5.19
C ALA A 1071 34.90 14.99 4.37
N VAL A 1072 35.15 14.78 3.07
CA VAL A 1072 34.29 13.98 2.21
C VAL A 1072 35.16 12.86 1.64
N ALA A 1073 34.86 11.62 2.01
CA ALA A 1073 35.54 10.42 1.54
C ALA A 1073 34.57 9.58 0.70
N SER A 1074 35.01 9.21 -0.51
CA SER A 1074 34.25 8.32 -1.39
C SER A 1074 35.17 7.18 -1.80
N VAL A 1075 34.83 5.96 -1.38
CA VAL A 1075 35.52 4.73 -1.73
C VAL A 1075 34.56 3.93 -2.61
N GLN A 1076 34.99 3.58 -3.81
CA GLN A 1076 34.19 2.82 -4.77
C GLN A 1076 35.01 1.69 -5.37
N SER A 1077 34.56 0.46 -5.21
CA SER A 1077 35.16 -0.73 -5.80
C SER A 1077 34.13 -1.47 -6.66
N ASN A 1078 34.49 -1.77 -7.91
CA ASN A 1078 33.69 -2.62 -8.78
C ASN A 1078 34.55 -3.74 -9.34
N SER A 1079 34.26 -4.98 -8.95
CA SER A 1079 34.85 -6.20 -9.53
C SER A 1079 33.87 -6.97 -10.42
N GLY A 1080 32.57 -6.68 -10.31
CA GLY A 1080 31.53 -7.29 -11.15
C GLY A 1080 31.55 -6.82 -12.60
N ALA A 1081 31.00 -7.63 -13.50
CA ALA A 1081 30.86 -7.29 -14.91
C ALA A 1081 29.73 -6.26 -15.11
N ILE A 1082 30.03 -5.14 -15.78
CA ILE A 1082 29.05 -4.10 -16.12
C ILE A 1082 28.83 -4.08 -17.63
N SER A 1083 27.60 -4.36 -18.06
CA SER A 1083 27.25 -4.47 -19.47
C SER A 1083 26.02 -3.63 -19.80
N ALA A 1084 26.10 -2.84 -20.86
CA ALA A 1084 24.97 -2.15 -21.45
C ALA A 1084 24.91 -2.49 -22.94
N THR A 1085 23.80 -3.06 -23.38
CA THR A 1085 23.62 -3.50 -24.77
C THR A 1085 22.33 -2.95 -25.33
N ALA A 1086 22.43 -2.28 -26.48
CA ALA A 1086 21.30 -2.01 -27.34
C ALA A 1086 21.44 -2.86 -28.61
N SER A 1087 20.62 -3.90 -28.74
CA SER A 1087 20.68 -4.88 -29.83
C SER A 1087 19.37 -4.95 -30.61
N ASN A 1088 19.46 -5.42 -31.86
CA ASN A 1088 18.30 -5.64 -32.74
C ASN A 1088 17.39 -4.40 -32.91
N VAL A 1089 17.97 -3.20 -32.80
CA VAL A 1089 17.23 -1.93 -32.93
C VAL A 1089 16.94 -1.61 -34.39
N THR A 1090 15.68 -1.30 -34.70
CA THR A 1090 15.20 -1.03 -36.04
C THR A 1090 14.40 0.26 -36.09
N PHE A 1091 14.90 1.27 -36.82
CA PHE A 1091 14.11 2.43 -37.27
C PHE A 1091 13.80 2.27 -38.75
N ASN A 1092 12.60 1.78 -39.10
CA ASN A 1092 12.28 1.37 -40.45
C ASN A 1092 11.23 2.27 -41.13
N MET A 1093 11.49 2.59 -42.39
CA MET A 1093 10.54 3.14 -43.34
C MET A 1093 10.54 2.22 -44.57
N GLY A 1094 9.67 1.22 -44.58
CA GLY A 1094 9.57 0.23 -45.66
C GLY A 1094 8.50 0.60 -46.66
N VAL A 1095 8.83 0.68 -47.95
CA VAL A 1095 7.85 0.95 -49.03
C VAL A 1095 8.03 0.01 -50.21
N THR A 1096 6.94 -0.64 -50.62
CA THR A 1096 6.86 -1.44 -51.86
C THR A 1096 5.76 -0.88 -52.76
N GLY A 1097 6.15 -0.26 -53.87
CA GLY A 1097 5.27 0.46 -54.81
C GLY A 1097 5.79 1.85 -55.16
N SER A 1098 5.05 2.61 -55.98
CA SER A 1098 5.44 4.00 -56.33
C SER A 1098 5.08 5.00 -55.24
N THR A 1099 5.85 6.08 -55.11
CA THR A 1099 5.54 7.22 -54.23
C THR A 1099 5.39 8.49 -55.08
N THR A 1100 4.25 9.17 -54.99
CA THR A 1100 3.93 10.36 -55.83
C THR A 1100 3.55 11.53 -54.92
N GLY A 1101 4.21 12.68 -55.07
CA GLY A 1101 3.88 13.90 -54.30
C GLY A 1101 3.98 13.74 -52.78
N SER A 1102 4.68 12.72 -52.28
CA SER A 1102 4.70 12.31 -50.87
C SER A 1102 6.06 12.55 -50.23
N VAL A 1103 6.10 12.59 -48.89
CA VAL A 1103 7.33 12.74 -48.11
C VAL A 1103 7.47 11.64 -47.07
N MET A 1104 8.68 11.08 -46.96
CA MET A 1104 9.06 10.15 -45.90
C MET A 1104 10.24 10.74 -45.11
N ARG A 1105 10.18 10.68 -43.77
CA ARG A 1105 11.25 11.17 -42.89
C ARG A 1105 11.63 10.12 -41.85
N ASN A 1106 12.91 9.77 -41.80
CA ASN A 1106 13.51 8.98 -40.73
C ASN A 1106 14.65 9.84 -40.15
N THR A 1107 14.37 10.62 -39.10
CA THR A 1107 15.27 11.69 -38.64
C THR A 1107 15.27 11.86 -37.12
N GLY A 1108 16.43 12.16 -36.52
CA GLY A 1108 16.52 12.46 -35.09
C GLY A 1108 16.44 11.23 -34.17
N ASN A 1109 16.39 10.01 -34.72
CA ASN A 1109 16.39 8.78 -33.92
C ASN A 1109 17.78 8.50 -33.32
N SER A 1110 17.82 7.94 -32.10
CA SER A 1110 19.08 7.69 -31.37
C SER A 1110 19.12 6.31 -30.71
N VAL A 1111 20.31 5.71 -30.67
CA VAL A 1111 20.60 4.49 -29.90
C VAL A 1111 21.79 4.78 -28.99
N THR A 1112 21.62 4.55 -27.69
CA THR A 1112 22.64 4.77 -26.67
C THR A 1112 22.83 3.51 -25.84
N ALA A 1113 24.07 3.08 -25.66
CA ALA A 1113 24.45 2.06 -24.70
C ALA A 1113 25.62 2.59 -23.87
N GLN A 1114 25.47 2.64 -22.54
CA GLN A 1114 26.48 3.17 -21.64
C GLN A 1114 26.65 2.26 -20.42
N ALA A 1115 27.86 1.76 -20.23
CA ALA A 1115 28.27 1.01 -19.06
C ALA A 1115 29.32 1.81 -18.27
N VAL A 1116 29.10 2.01 -16.99
CA VAL A 1116 30.01 2.74 -16.09
C VAL A 1116 30.28 1.88 -14.86
N GLY A 1117 31.54 1.52 -14.62
CA GLY A 1117 31.94 0.77 -13.42
C GLY A 1117 31.69 1.57 -12.14
N ASN A 1118 32.39 2.70 -11.99
CA ASN A 1118 32.29 3.60 -10.84
C ASN A 1118 32.09 5.04 -11.30
N SER A 1119 31.19 5.77 -10.66
CA SER A 1119 30.97 7.20 -10.85
C SER A 1119 30.78 7.86 -9.49
N SER A 1120 31.61 8.85 -9.17
CA SER A 1120 31.49 9.64 -7.94
C SER A 1120 31.67 11.11 -8.23
N VAL A 1121 30.78 11.93 -7.65
CA VAL A 1121 30.93 13.38 -7.59
C VAL A 1121 30.95 13.77 -6.13
N SER A 1122 32.06 14.38 -5.68
CA SER A 1122 32.20 14.88 -4.32
C SER A 1122 32.42 16.39 -4.36
N THR A 1123 31.57 17.14 -3.67
CA THR A 1123 31.63 18.60 -3.60
C THR A 1123 31.72 19.08 -2.16
N ILE A 1124 32.64 20.00 -1.90
CA ILE A 1124 32.71 20.78 -0.66
C ILE A 1124 32.49 22.23 -1.05
N GLY A 1125 31.37 22.80 -0.63
CA GLY A 1125 30.93 24.15 -0.97
C GLY A 1125 30.82 25.06 0.26
N GLY A 1126 30.95 26.37 0.04
CA GLY A 1126 30.70 27.41 1.03
C GLY A 1126 29.50 28.27 0.63
N VAL A 1127 28.74 28.77 1.59
CA VAL A 1127 27.63 29.72 1.37
C VAL A 1127 28.07 31.15 1.57
#